data_AF-A0A8H7SNH2-F1
#
_entry.id   AF-A0A8H7SNH2-F1
#
_cell.length_a   1.000
_cell.length_b   1.000
_cell.length_c   1.000
_cell.angle_alpha   90.00
_cell.angle_beta   90.00
_cell.angle_gamma   90.00
#
_symmetry.space_group_name_H-M   'P 1'
#
loop_
_entity.id
_entity.type
_entity.pdbx_description
1 polymer ?
#
loop_
_entity_poly.entity_id
_entity_poly.type
_entity_poly.pdbx_seq_one_letter_code
_entity_poly.pdbx_strand_id
1 'polypeptide(L)'
;MSTVTNVHARQIFDSRGNPTVEVEVTTDKGVFRAAVPSGASTGVHEAVELRDGDKNAYMGKGVLKAVANVNKVIGPALIESKIAVTEQKAIDEFLIKLDGTANKGKLGANAILGVSLAVCKAAAGDKGVPLYVHFADLAGSKKPFVLPVPAFNVINGGSHAGNKLAMQEFMILPTGAKSFKEAMKIGSEVYHNLQKVIKAKYGLDATNVGDEGGFAPNIQDNEEGLELLVQAIEKAGYTGKVKIGMDCAASEFYKEGKYDLDFKNSNSDKSKWIDGKELTALYNSYAEKYPIVSIEDAFDQDDWAAWSHLAAASDFQLVGDDLLVTNPKRIATAIEKKACNALLLKVNQIGTVTESIQAALDSQAAGWGVMVSHRSGETEDTTIADLVVGLRTGQIKTGAPCRSERLAKYNQLLRIEEELGEGNSIYAAQCSYDGSATQVDLFNLVKLNETVDILQKRVQSIETDIKEVCSNTQYVANEVRTNRTSMDNQETIIPNEPVAREPAIDRLMTTSNAEWKLSLTPKGLRVDTNIISLHALYDILLSGVSRFDLSSIQDTLSQSSSSTESASRADTATLLKKKPLWKSRLKTFPLYSSWETEQRNKPIEEKNNEYIIHDDGTIQHMLNIFCECFLCLPCPDPQNSVKARYNNGTLDPLLANSVFAWTARHGAIHHDLFPGKDPNQVGQPFFLKAKSLIKERFMKTSVDTMHSLIIMYIYTIGIPSEQKTEIESEAYIYLGLAIRMCLDLKMHQESKHDSEIEREKNRRFFWVVYFLETLGSVHSDKPFALPPKNMITVQFPTVLDHEQKGDLKYRVEFMIQRFKITRIYRNIIYKTTEDKPLLSQVSAIDKELETWYISLPAYLKYESGDLTKRNWNTTSFKEQSCIKLNFEYNFQLCQLYGLFFSKSSSNNSSTIEVLSRDICLKAAHNTVELLECWVQLNQRWCHFSLENLMVTTMIYNNILSQPDASEREIAKTNLEKMAHILLSAPVRHHKYVLSLVNRIKTIFRETLHTEIITDKDSLMPPVTLSNLLSNQYQEFHHEHFSDFVYTPTLLDYNHHILSSSSFGKKPDYDASSSYQYSPPHYYTPASVTPPIHSQSWTPIMLNHSAVATATITTTTNNNNEEEHFPHKSPNSQEHYQNDGYHDPYY
;
A
#
# COMPACT_ATOMS: atom_id res chain seq x y z
N MET A 1 31.14 16.33 -13.63
CA MET A 1 30.79 16.81 -14.96
C MET A 1 31.97 16.60 -15.88
N SER A 2 32.18 15.35 -16.27
CA SER A 2 33.20 14.94 -17.22
C SER A 2 32.77 15.29 -18.65
N THR A 3 33.74 15.46 -19.55
CA THR A 3 33.49 15.69 -20.99
C THR A 3 34.12 14.56 -21.81
N VAL A 4 33.64 14.38 -23.04
CA VAL A 4 34.11 13.33 -23.94
C VAL A 4 35.50 13.70 -24.48
N THR A 5 36.48 12.82 -24.24
CA THR A 5 37.87 13.02 -24.71
C THR A 5 38.18 12.22 -25.98
N ASN A 6 37.47 11.11 -26.21
CA ASN A 6 37.55 10.31 -27.42
C ASN A 6 36.21 9.61 -27.69
N VAL A 7 35.89 9.39 -28.97
CA VAL A 7 34.78 8.54 -29.41
C VAL A 7 35.30 7.64 -30.53
N HIS A 8 35.11 6.34 -30.38
CA HIS A 8 35.53 5.35 -31.35
C HIS A 8 34.40 4.35 -31.60
N ALA A 9 34.21 3.93 -32.85
CA ALA A 9 33.26 2.87 -33.20
C ALA A 9 33.94 1.75 -33.97
N ARG A 10 33.38 0.55 -33.83
CA ARG A 10 33.79 -0.66 -34.55
C ARG A 10 32.58 -1.48 -34.99
N GLN A 11 32.84 -2.42 -35.90
CA GLN A 11 31.89 -3.43 -36.31
C GLN A 11 32.09 -4.68 -35.45
N ILE A 12 31.04 -5.11 -34.76
CA ILE A 12 30.94 -6.42 -34.08
C ILE A 12 29.86 -7.27 -34.78
N PHE A 13 29.43 -8.38 -34.18
CA PHE A 13 28.34 -9.22 -34.69
C PHE A 13 27.16 -9.30 -33.72
N ASP A 14 25.94 -9.36 -34.25
CA ASP A 14 24.72 -9.69 -33.52
C ASP A 14 24.61 -11.20 -33.26
N SER A 15 23.66 -11.59 -32.42
CA SER A 15 23.40 -12.98 -32.02
C SER A 15 22.96 -13.92 -33.14
N ARG A 16 22.78 -13.40 -34.36
CA ARG A 16 22.44 -14.12 -35.58
C ARG A 16 23.60 -14.11 -36.60
N GLY A 17 24.77 -13.59 -36.21
CA GLY A 17 25.97 -13.52 -37.05
C GLY A 17 25.97 -12.40 -38.09
N ASN A 18 25.07 -11.42 -37.99
CA ASN A 18 25.09 -10.23 -38.85
C ASN A 18 25.96 -9.15 -38.22
N PRO A 19 26.65 -8.28 -38.99
CA PRO A 19 27.36 -7.15 -38.41
C PRO A 19 26.47 -6.21 -37.60
N THR A 20 27.00 -5.55 -36.58
CA THR A 20 26.35 -4.38 -35.93
C THR A 20 27.38 -3.39 -35.37
N VAL A 21 26.92 -2.22 -34.95
CA VAL A 21 27.75 -1.11 -34.46
C VAL A 21 27.99 -1.24 -32.96
N GLU A 22 29.25 -1.15 -32.55
CA GLU A 22 29.67 -0.90 -31.18
C GLU A 22 30.37 0.46 -31.10
N VAL A 23 30.13 1.20 -30.01
CA VAL A 23 30.73 2.51 -29.74
C VAL A 23 31.36 2.53 -28.36
N GLU A 24 32.55 3.12 -28.28
CA GLU A 24 33.26 3.49 -27.05
C GLU A 24 33.36 5.01 -26.92
N VAL A 25 33.00 5.50 -25.73
CA VAL A 25 33.17 6.90 -25.30
C VAL A 25 34.20 6.91 -24.18
N THR A 26 35.23 7.74 -24.30
CA THR A 26 36.26 7.91 -23.27
C THR A 26 36.06 9.24 -22.52
N THR A 27 36.26 9.21 -21.21
CA THR A 27 36.37 10.38 -20.33
C THR A 27 37.55 10.18 -19.37
N ASP A 28 37.80 11.12 -18.45
CA ASP A 28 38.74 10.93 -17.34
C ASP A 28 38.30 9.84 -16.33
N LYS A 29 37.07 9.33 -16.45
CA LYS A 29 36.55 8.19 -15.66
C LYS A 29 36.83 6.82 -16.28
N GLY A 30 37.31 6.76 -17.53
CA GLY A 30 37.60 5.52 -18.25
C GLY A 30 36.88 5.42 -19.61
N VAL A 31 36.69 4.19 -20.08
CA VAL A 31 36.07 3.87 -21.37
C VAL A 31 34.71 3.21 -21.14
N PHE A 32 33.67 3.75 -21.78
CA PHE A 32 32.29 3.31 -21.66
C PHE A 32 31.79 2.82 -23.00
N ARG A 33 31.28 1.59 -23.05
CA ARG A 33 30.99 0.86 -24.29
C ARG A 33 29.50 0.56 -24.43
N ALA A 34 28.93 0.76 -25.61
CA ALA A 34 27.58 0.31 -25.93
C ALA A 34 27.49 -0.30 -27.34
N ALA A 35 26.71 -1.38 -27.46
CA ALA A 35 26.44 -2.03 -28.73
C ALA A 35 24.96 -1.90 -29.13
N VAL A 36 24.69 -1.93 -30.44
CA VAL A 36 23.35 -1.66 -31.00
C VAL A 36 22.66 -2.95 -31.48
N PRO A 37 21.42 -3.24 -31.05
CA PRO A 37 20.64 -4.37 -31.57
C PRO A 37 20.00 -4.07 -32.94
N SER A 38 19.54 -5.11 -33.64
CA SER A 38 19.01 -5.06 -35.01
C SER A 38 17.77 -5.96 -35.18
N GLY A 39 16.80 -5.53 -35.99
CA GLY A 39 15.51 -6.22 -36.20
C GLY A 39 15.55 -7.46 -37.10
N ALA A 40 14.41 -8.14 -37.22
CA ALA A 40 14.11 -9.12 -38.27
C ALA A 40 12.88 -8.63 -39.03
N SER A 41 11.73 -8.61 -38.36
CA SER A 41 10.68 -7.61 -38.63
C SER A 41 11.19 -6.22 -38.25
N THR A 42 10.81 -5.23 -39.07
CA THR A 42 11.06 -3.80 -38.89
C THR A 42 9.91 -3.02 -39.51
N GLY A 43 9.03 -2.43 -38.69
CA GLY A 43 7.94 -1.59 -39.16
C GLY A 43 8.42 -0.46 -40.08
N VAL A 44 7.62 -0.09 -41.08
CA VAL A 44 8.04 0.78 -42.20
C VAL A 44 8.30 2.24 -41.80
N HIS A 45 8.20 2.53 -40.50
CA HIS A 45 8.35 3.85 -39.89
C HIS A 45 9.51 3.94 -38.88
N GLU A 46 10.29 2.87 -38.68
CA GLU A 46 11.49 2.90 -37.84
C GLU A 46 12.53 3.93 -38.32
N ALA A 47 13.35 4.41 -37.39
CA ALA A 47 14.57 5.15 -37.71
C ALA A 47 15.57 4.24 -38.45
N VAL A 48 16.27 4.79 -39.44
CA VAL A 48 17.00 3.99 -40.43
C VAL A 48 18.26 3.37 -39.87
N GLU A 49 18.27 2.05 -39.78
CA GLU A 49 19.47 1.26 -39.52
C GLU A 49 20.38 1.26 -40.76
N LEU A 50 21.49 2.01 -40.72
CA LEU A 50 22.34 2.20 -41.90
C LEU A 50 23.23 0.98 -42.15
N ARG A 51 22.95 0.27 -43.25
CA ARG A 51 23.71 -0.86 -43.78
C ARG A 51 24.53 -0.49 -45.03
N ASP A 52 25.58 -1.25 -45.31
CA ASP A 52 26.51 -0.99 -46.40
C ASP A 52 25.94 -1.33 -47.78
N GLY A 53 25.14 -2.39 -47.90
CA GLY A 53 24.49 -2.81 -49.15
C GLY A 53 25.38 -3.54 -50.16
N ASP A 54 26.67 -3.72 -49.87
CA ASP A 54 27.57 -4.51 -50.72
C ASP A 54 27.28 -6.01 -50.58
N LYS A 55 26.61 -6.58 -51.58
CA LYS A 55 26.23 -8.01 -51.59
C LYS A 55 27.43 -8.96 -51.51
N ASN A 56 28.65 -8.51 -51.80
CA ASN A 56 29.87 -9.32 -51.70
C ASN A 56 30.42 -9.41 -50.27
N ALA A 57 30.01 -8.51 -49.37
CA ALA A 57 30.48 -8.43 -47.99
C ALA A 57 29.32 -8.59 -47.00
N TYR A 58 29.38 -9.61 -46.15
CA TYR A 58 28.35 -9.89 -45.12
C TYR A 58 26.91 -9.93 -45.69
N MET A 59 26.73 -10.43 -46.92
CA MET A 59 25.44 -10.50 -47.62
C MET A 59 24.74 -9.12 -47.79
N GLY A 60 25.51 -8.02 -47.89
CA GLY A 60 24.98 -6.65 -47.92
C GLY A 60 24.79 -6.01 -46.55
N LYS A 61 24.98 -6.77 -45.47
CA LYS A 61 24.69 -6.34 -44.09
C LYS A 61 25.88 -5.72 -43.35
N GLY A 62 26.96 -5.33 -44.01
CA GLY A 62 28.02 -4.54 -43.37
C GLY A 62 27.48 -3.25 -42.72
N VAL A 63 28.20 -2.70 -41.74
CA VAL A 63 27.87 -1.41 -41.08
C VAL A 63 29.03 -0.42 -41.11
N LEU A 64 30.01 -0.60 -42.01
CA LEU A 64 31.22 0.22 -42.10
C LEU A 64 30.90 1.69 -42.41
N LYS A 65 29.79 2.00 -43.10
CA LYS A 65 29.27 3.37 -43.26
C LYS A 65 28.85 3.99 -41.92
N ALA A 66 28.07 3.28 -41.12
CA ALA A 66 27.65 3.76 -39.80
C ALA A 66 28.84 3.94 -38.85
N VAL A 67 29.75 2.97 -38.83
CA VAL A 67 31.03 3.03 -38.09
C VAL A 67 31.90 4.21 -38.55
N ALA A 68 31.95 4.49 -39.86
CA ALA A 68 32.66 5.66 -40.40
C ALA A 68 31.98 6.97 -40.00
N ASN A 69 30.64 7.03 -39.98
CA ASN A 69 29.89 8.21 -39.53
C ASN A 69 30.16 8.52 -38.04
N VAL A 70 30.25 7.51 -37.16
CA VAL A 70 30.67 7.74 -35.78
C VAL A 70 32.12 8.26 -35.72
N ASN A 71 33.07 7.52 -36.30
CA ASN A 71 34.50 7.84 -36.17
C ASN A 71 34.92 9.16 -36.87
N LYS A 72 34.27 9.56 -37.96
CA LYS A 72 34.71 10.68 -38.82
C LYS A 72 33.81 11.92 -38.76
N VAL A 73 32.59 11.80 -38.22
CA VAL A 73 31.62 12.91 -38.18
C VAL A 73 31.14 13.16 -36.76
N ILE A 74 30.55 12.17 -36.09
CA ILE A 74 29.95 12.35 -34.77
C ILE A 74 31.03 12.57 -33.70
N GLY A 75 32.05 11.70 -33.65
CA GLY A 75 33.08 11.73 -32.62
C GLY A 75 33.83 13.06 -32.54
N PRO A 76 34.44 13.55 -33.64
CA PRO A 76 35.12 14.85 -33.65
C PRO A 76 34.21 16.00 -33.23
N ALA A 77 32.97 16.04 -33.74
CA ALA A 77 32.03 17.12 -33.45
C ALA A 77 31.52 17.09 -31.99
N LEU A 78 31.34 15.90 -31.40
CA LEU A 78 30.94 15.76 -29.99
C LEU A 78 32.08 16.15 -29.02
N ILE A 79 33.33 15.85 -29.38
CA ILE A 79 34.51 16.29 -28.60
C ILE A 79 34.66 17.83 -28.69
N GLU A 80 34.44 18.41 -29.87
CA GLU A 80 34.50 19.86 -30.06
C GLU A 80 33.38 20.61 -29.32
N SER A 81 32.18 20.02 -29.23
CA SER A 81 31.02 20.65 -28.56
C SER A 81 31.20 20.79 -27.04
N LYS A 82 32.04 19.96 -26.42
CA LYS A 82 32.38 19.97 -24.97
C LYS A 82 31.17 19.88 -24.03
N ILE A 83 30.05 19.35 -24.51
CA ILE A 83 28.87 19.09 -23.68
C ILE A 83 29.24 18.06 -22.60
N ALA A 84 28.82 18.29 -21.35
CA ALA A 84 29.08 17.35 -20.26
C ALA A 84 28.30 16.05 -20.49
N VAL A 85 28.91 14.89 -20.21
CA VAL A 85 28.27 13.58 -20.48
C VAL A 85 26.92 13.43 -19.74
N THR A 86 26.79 14.06 -18.58
CA THR A 86 25.56 14.08 -17.76
C THR A 86 24.39 14.83 -18.40
N GLU A 87 24.61 15.62 -19.44
CA GLU A 87 23.57 16.37 -20.16
C GLU A 87 23.05 15.56 -21.35
N GLN A 88 22.57 14.34 -21.07
CA GLN A 88 22.09 13.36 -22.08
C GLN A 88 21.18 14.00 -23.14
N LYS A 89 20.22 14.85 -22.71
CA LYS A 89 19.31 15.58 -23.60
C LYS A 89 20.04 16.51 -24.57
N ALA A 90 21.03 17.28 -24.10
CA ALA A 90 21.78 18.20 -24.95
C ALA A 90 22.67 17.44 -25.95
N ILE A 91 23.21 16.28 -25.56
CA ILE A 91 23.95 15.40 -26.46
C ILE A 91 23.01 14.76 -27.50
N ASP A 92 21.86 14.22 -27.10
CA ASP A 92 20.91 13.62 -28.04
C ASP A 92 20.34 14.67 -29.02
N GLU A 93 19.98 15.87 -28.54
CA GLU A 93 19.57 17.01 -29.40
C GLU A 93 20.70 17.43 -30.37
N PHE A 94 21.95 17.41 -29.92
CA PHE A 94 23.12 17.67 -30.77
C PHE A 94 23.28 16.59 -31.86
N LEU A 95 23.15 15.31 -31.52
CA LEU A 95 23.24 14.18 -32.45
C LEU A 95 22.12 14.22 -33.50
N ILE A 96 20.87 14.46 -33.07
CA ILE A 96 19.70 14.60 -33.94
C ILE A 96 19.90 15.78 -34.91
N LYS A 97 20.45 16.91 -34.44
CA LYS A 97 20.74 18.09 -35.25
C LYS A 97 21.92 17.88 -36.23
N LEU A 98 22.93 17.10 -35.85
CA LEU A 98 24.08 16.77 -36.69
C LEU A 98 23.70 15.86 -37.86
N ASP A 99 22.73 14.96 -37.65
CA ASP A 99 22.04 14.25 -38.72
C ASP A 99 21.15 15.21 -39.52
N GLY A 100 20.09 15.73 -38.90
CA GLY A 100 19.16 16.69 -39.51
C GLY A 100 18.06 16.06 -40.37
N THR A 101 17.90 14.72 -40.36
CA THR A 101 16.78 14.02 -41.01
C THR A 101 15.80 13.46 -39.97
N ALA A 102 14.52 13.41 -40.32
CA ALA A 102 13.45 12.99 -39.39
C ALA A 102 13.52 11.50 -38.98
N ASN A 103 14.21 10.67 -39.76
CA ASN A 103 14.37 9.23 -39.54
C ASN A 103 15.84 8.82 -39.31
N LYS A 104 16.73 9.77 -39.01
CA LYS A 104 18.17 9.53 -38.73
C LYS A 104 18.93 8.82 -39.88
N GLY A 105 18.46 8.96 -41.12
CA GLY A 105 18.92 8.22 -42.30
C GLY A 105 20.19 8.75 -42.98
N LYS A 106 20.78 9.85 -42.52
CA LYS A 106 22.03 10.41 -43.07
C LYS A 106 23.25 9.83 -42.37
N LEU A 107 23.22 9.76 -41.04
CA LEU A 107 24.28 9.17 -40.21
C LEU A 107 23.99 7.71 -39.86
N GLY A 108 22.71 7.34 -39.77
CA GLY A 108 22.22 6.04 -39.32
C GLY A 108 21.78 6.09 -37.86
N ALA A 109 20.57 5.60 -37.57
CA ALA A 109 20.06 5.44 -36.20
C ALA A 109 21.01 4.55 -35.35
N ASN A 110 21.62 3.55 -35.99
CA ASN A 110 22.65 2.69 -35.38
C ASN A 110 23.98 3.41 -35.08
N ALA A 111 24.35 4.45 -35.83
CA ALA A 111 25.51 5.29 -35.49
C ALA A 111 25.20 6.20 -34.29
N ILE A 112 24.02 6.81 -34.29
CA ILE A 112 23.58 7.78 -33.25
C ILE A 112 23.33 7.08 -31.91
N LEU A 113 22.59 5.95 -31.92
CA LEU A 113 22.22 5.24 -30.70
C LEU A 113 23.43 4.72 -29.94
N GLY A 114 24.44 4.17 -30.62
CA GLY A 114 25.65 3.67 -29.97
C GLY A 114 26.36 4.77 -29.17
N VAL A 115 26.46 5.98 -29.73
CA VAL A 115 27.01 7.15 -29.03
C VAL A 115 26.09 7.58 -27.87
N SER A 116 24.77 7.66 -28.10
CA SER A 116 23.76 8.02 -27.10
C SER A 116 23.81 7.11 -25.86
N LEU A 117 23.90 5.79 -26.05
CA LEU A 117 24.00 4.79 -24.99
C LEU A 117 25.36 4.80 -24.29
N ALA A 118 26.46 4.94 -25.04
CA ALA A 118 27.81 4.99 -24.46
C ALA A 118 28.03 6.26 -23.61
N VAL A 119 27.45 7.39 -24.02
CA VAL A 119 27.40 8.63 -23.22
C VAL A 119 26.60 8.43 -21.94
N CYS A 120 25.42 7.79 -22.00
CA CYS A 120 24.62 7.51 -20.80
C CYS A 120 25.40 6.66 -19.77
N LYS A 121 26.15 5.65 -20.24
CA LYS A 121 27.06 4.86 -19.40
C LYS A 121 28.19 5.71 -18.81
N ALA A 122 28.81 6.59 -19.61
CA ALA A 122 29.83 7.53 -19.13
C ALA A 122 29.31 8.51 -18.07
N ALA A 123 28.05 8.92 -18.17
CA ALA A 123 27.39 9.80 -17.22
C ALA A 123 27.03 9.13 -15.89
N ALA A 124 26.65 7.84 -15.93
CA ALA A 124 26.51 7.03 -14.72
C ALA A 124 27.87 6.89 -14.01
N GLY A 125 28.95 6.67 -14.77
CA GLY A 125 30.33 6.65 -14.29
C GLY A 125 30.80 7.99 -13.69
N ASP A 126 30.50 9.14 -14.31
CA ASP A 126 30.85 10.47 -13.77
C ASP A 126 30.11 10.79 -12.46
N LYS A 127 28.87 10.32 -12.32
CA LYS A 127 28.08 10.40 -11.09
C LYS A 127 28.51 9.41 -10.00
N GLY A 128 29.19 8.33 -10.36
CA GLY A 128 29.50 7.22 -9.45
C GLY A 128 28.26 6.44 -9.02
N VAL A 129 27.27 6.26 -9.90
CA VAL A 129 26.01 5.54 -9.63
C VAL A 129 25.77 4.41 -10.64
N PRO A 130 25.00 3.37 -10.29
CA PRO A 130 24.56 2.35 -11.24
C PRO A 130 23.74 2.94 -12.40
N LEU A 131 23.77 2.29 -13.57
CA LEU A 131 23.13 2.80 -14.78
C LEU A 131 21.60 2.90 -14.63
N TYR A 132 20.95 1.92 -13.98
CA TYR A 132 19.52 2.01 -13.66
C TYR A 132 19.15 3.20 -12.75
N VAL A 133 20.07 3.64 -11.87
CA VAL A 133 19.88 4.86 -11.06
C VAL A 133 19.98 6.10 -11.94
N HIS A 134 20.92 6.14 -12.89
CA HIS A 134 21.00 7.26 -13.83
C HIS A 134 19.77 7.33 -14.76
N PHE A 135 19.27 6.21 -15.27
CA PHE A 135 18.00 6.22 -16.03
C PHE A 135 16.82 6.73 -15.19
N ALA A 136 16.76 6.38 -13.90
CA ALA A 136 15.76 6.94 -12.99
C ALA A 136 15.92 8.45 -12.76
N ASP A 137 17.15 8.98 -12.68
CA ASP A 137 17.39 10.44 -12.64
C ASP A 137 16.87 11.13 -13.92
N LEU A 138 17.11 10.53 -15.10
CA LEU A 138 16.71 11.10 -16.39
C LEU A 138 15.19 11.08 -16.60
N ALA A 139 14.51 10.04 -16.11
CA ALA A 139 13.06 9.87 -16.22
C ALA A 139 12.27 10.53 -15.06
N GLY A 140 12.94 10.96 -13.98
CA GLY A 140 12.28 11.45 -12.76
C GLY A 140 11.59 10.35 -11.94
N SER A 141 12.04 9.10 -12.05
CA SER A 141 11.37 7.92 -11.50
C SER A 141 11.37 7.87 -9.97
N LYS A 142 10.26 7.39 -9.42
CA LYS A 142 10.02 7.30 -7.96
C LYS A 142 10.62 6.01 -7.37
N LYS A 143 11.11 6.08 -6.13
CA LYS A 143 11.46 4.89 -5.32
C LYS A 143 10.22 4.37 -4.54
N PRO A 144 10.12 3.08 -4.19
CA PRO A 144 11.05 1.99 -4.52
C PRO A 144 11.09 1.70 -6.02
N PHE A 145 12.21 1.16 -6.49
CA PHE A 145 12.36 0.67 -7.87
C PHE A 145 11.42 -0.52 -8.13
N VAL A 146 11.17 -0.82 -9.40
CA VAL A 146 10.36 -1.98 -9.81
C VAL A 146 11.21 -2.92 -10.64
N LEU A 147 11.32 -4.18 -10.20
CA LEU A 147 11.83 -5.26 -11.05
C LEU A 147 10.68 -5.75 -11.95
N PRO A 148 10.94 -5.94 -13.25
CA PRO A 148 9.90 -6.25 -14.23
C PRO A 148 9.44 -7.71 -14.16
N VAL A 149 8.21 -7.98 -14.59
CA VAL A 149 7.85 -9.32 -15.08
C VAL A 149 8.68 -9.63 -16.33
N PRO A 150 9.45 -10.72 -16.36
CA PRO A 150 10.04 -11.20 -17.60
C PRO A 150 8.95 -11.86 -18.45
N ALA A 151 8.71 -11.31 -19.64
CA ALA A 151 8.01 -12.00 -20.71
C ALA A 151 9.05 -12.83 -21.48
N PHE A 152 9.02 -14.15 -21.27
CA PHE A 152 9.94 -15.08 -21.92
C PHE A 152 9.31 -15.61 -23.21
N ASN A 153 9.85 -15.26 -24.37
CA ASN A 153 9.49 -15.93 -25.63
C ASN A 153 9.98 -17.39 -25.58
N VAL A 154 9.06 -18.37 -25.64
CA VAL A 154 9.40 -19.80 -25.45
C VAL A 154 8.92 -20.71 -26.58
N ILE A 155 8.06 -20.25 -27.49
CA ILE A 155 7.79 -20.88 -28.79
C ILE A 155 7.81 -19.79 -29.86
N ASN A 156 8.62 -19.98 -30.90
CA ASN A 156 8.73 -19.08 -32.04
C ASN A 156 7.88 -19.59 -33.22
N GLY A 157 7.15 -18.68 -33.84
CA GLY A 157 6.45 -18.83 -35.12
C GLY A 157 6.80 -17.68 -36.06
N GLY A 158 5.84 -17.22 -36.87
CA GLY A 158 5.98 -16.05 -37.74
C GLY A 158 7.24 -16.09 -38.61
N SER A 159 7.88 -14.94 -38.79
CA SER A 159 9.15 -14.84 -39.52
C SER A 159 10.38 -15.26 -38.70
N HIS A 160 10.20 -15.56 -37.41
CA HIS A 160 11.25 -16.06 -36.50
C HIS A 160 11.43 -17.59 -36.52
N ALA A 161 10.60 -18.36 -37.25
CA ALA A 161 10.70 -19.83 -37.31
C ALA A 161 10.23 -20.44 -38.64
N GLY A 162 10.98 -21.45 -39.11
CA GLY A 162 10.69 -22.25 -40.31
C GLY A 162 9.58 -23.30 -40.16
N ASN A 163 8.60 -23.04 -39.28
CA ASN A 163 7.36 -23.81 -39.11
C ASN A 163 6.20 -23.11 -39.84
N LYS A 164 4.98 -23.66 -39.78
CA LYS A 164 3.79 -22.98 -40.35
C LYS A 164 3.19 -21.90 -39.45
N LEU A 165 3.22 -22.12 -38.13
CA LEU A 165 2.70 -21.25 -37.08
C LEU A 165 2.80 -19.75 -37.43
N ALA A 166 1.66 -19.09 -37.61
CA ALA A 166 1.60 -17.75 -38.19
C ALA A 166 1.99 -16.65 -37.19
N MET A 167 1.47 -16.72 -35.97
CA MET A 167 1.81 -15.77 -34.90
C MET A 167 3.27 -15.96 -34.47
N GLN A 168 3.97 -14.87 -34.17
CA GLN A 168 5.43 -14.84 -34.11
C GLN A 168 6.02 -15.37 -32.79
N GLU A 169 5.37 -15.12 -31.66
CA GLU A 169 5.87 -15.52 -30.34
C GLU A 169 4.76 -15.94 -29.39
N PHE A 170 5.05 -16.97 -28.60
CA PHE A 170 4.21 -17.41 -27.49
C PHE A 170 5.05 -17.32 -26.23
N MET A 171 4.69 -16.36 -25.38
CA MET A 171 5.45 -15.94 -24.20
C MET A 171 4.85 -16.48 -22.90
N ILE A 172 5.70 -16.74 -21.91
CA ILE A 172 5.28 -17.02 -20.53
C ILE A 172 5.69 -15.88 -19.59
N LEU A 173 4.77 -15.49 -18.71
CA LEU A 173 4.89 -14.35 -17.78
C LEU A 173 4.66 -14.83 -16.34
N PRO A 174 5.70 -14.96 -15.49
CA PRO A 174 5.58 -15.40 -14.09
C PRO A 174 5.02 -14.31 -13.14
N THR A 175 3.82 -13.79 -13.41
CA THR A 175 3.23 -12.70 -12.60
C THR A 175 3.03 -13.10 -11.13
N GLY A 176 2.79 -14.39 -10.84
CA GLY A 176 2.62 -14.92 -9.49
C GLY A 176 3.91 -15.25 -8.73
N ALA A 177 5.06 -14.77 -9.19
CA ALA A 177 6.32 -14.78 -8.44
C ALA A 177 6.36 -13.65 -7.39
N LYS A 178 7.14 -13.81 -6.32
CA LYS A 178 7.37 -12.79 -5.28
C LYS A 178 8.61 -11.93 -5.52
N SER A 179 9.52 -12.38 -6.38
CA SER A 179 10.77 -11.69 -6.75
C SER A 179 11.16 -12.03 -8.18
N PHE A 180 12.04 -11.24 -8.78
CA PHE A 180 12.61 -11.51 -10.09
C PHE A 180 13.40 -12.84 -10.09
N LYS A 181 14.09 -13.15 -9.00
CA LYS A 181 14.76 -14.44 -8.77
C LYS A 181 13.80 -15.63 -8.74
N GLU A 182 12.58 -15.48 -8.17
CA GLU A 182 11.55 -16.53 -8.30
C GLU A 182 10.98 -16.59 -9.73
N ALA A 183 10.80 -15.44 -10.39
CA ALA A 183 10.31 -15.38 -11.77
C ALA A 183 11.26 -16.09 -12.76
N MET A 184 12.57 -15.84 -12.64
CA MET A 184 13.60 -16.53 -13.42
C MET A 184 13.59 -18.04 -13.18
N LYS A 185 13.45 -18.48 -11.92
CA LYS A 185 13.31 -19.90 -11.61
C LYS A 185 12.09 -20.49 -12.33
N ILE A 186 10.91 -19.91 -12.12
CA ILE A 186 9.64 -20.37 -12.72
C ILE A 186 9.73 -20.44 -14.25
N GLY A 187 10.20 -19.38 -14.90
CA GLY A 187 10.37 -19.33 -16.35
C GLY A 187 11.30 -20.43 -16.88
N SER A 188 12.44 -20.63 -16.23
CA SER A 188 13.39 -21.69 -16.62
C SER A 188 12.83 -23.10 -16.41
N GLU A 189 12.08 -23.36 -15.33
CA GLU A 189 11.49 -24.67 -15.06
C GLU A 189 10.30 -24.98 -15.98
N VAL A 190 9.49 -23.98 -16.35
CA VAL A 190 8.46 -24.14 -17.39
C VAL A 190 9.12 -24.40 -18.75
N TYR A 191 10.14 -23.63 -19.14
CA TYR A 191 10.86 -23.80 -20.41
C TYR A 191 11.51 -25.20 -20.53
N HIS A 192 12.17 -25.70 -19.48
CA HIS A 192 12.73 -27.06 -19.48
C HIS A 192 11.66 -28.16 -19.49
N ASN A 193 10.44 -27.91 -19.00
CA ASN A 193 9.33 -28.86 -19.12
C ASN A 193 8.66 -28.77 -20.50
N LEU A 194 8.53 -27.57 -21.08
CA LEU A 194 8.09 -27.37 -22.46
C LEU A 194 8.97 -28.12 -23.45
N GLN A 195 10.30 -28.10 -23.28
CA GLN A 195 11.23 -28.91 -24.07
C GLN A 195 10.88 -30.40 -24.06
N LYS A 196 10.51 -30.95 -22.89
CA LYS A 196 10.12 -32.36 -22.74
C LYS A 196 8.76 -32.64 -23.40
N VAL A 197 7.80 -31.73 -23.30
CA VAL A 197 6.49 -31.83 -23.96
C VAL A 197 6.65 -31.83 -25.49
N ILE A 198 7.39 -30.86 -26.02
CA ILE A 198 7.70 -30.74 -27.46
C ILE A 198 8.44 -31.99 -27.95
N LYS A 199 9.48 -32.44 -27.23
CA LYS A 199 10.23 -33.65 -27.58
C LYS A 199 9.37 -34.91 -27.63
N ALA A 200 8.39 -35.02 -26.73
CA ALA A 200 7.47 -36.15 -26.69
C ALA A 200 6.41 -36.12 -27.80
N LYS A 201 5.95 -34.94 -28.23
CA LYS A 201 4.91 -34.78 -29.27
C LYS A 201 5.48 -34.74 -30.70
N TYR A 202 6.65 -34.14 -30.91
CA TYR A 202 7.21 -33.86 -32.24
C TYR A 202 8.63 -34.41 -32.48
N GLY A 203 9.22 -35.10 -31.51
CA GLY A 203 10.59 -35.62 -31.60
C GLY A 203 11.69 -34.63 -31.23
N LEU A 204 12.95 -35.06 -31.33
CA LEU A 204 14.11 -34.29 -30.85
C LEU A 204 14.31 -32.98 -31.62
N ASP A 205 14.17 -33.01 -32.94
CA ASP A 205 14.57 -31.88 -33.82
C ASP A 205 13.66 -30.65 -33.65
N ALA A 206 12.43 -30.85 -33.15
CA ALA A 206 11.52 -29.80 -32.74
C ALA A 206 11.94 -29.03 -31.47
N THR A 207 12.97 -29.52 -30.76
CA THR A 207 13.56 -28.84 -29.59
C THR A 207 14.79 -27.99 -29.90
N ASN A 208 15.10 -27.79 -31.19
CA ASN A 208 15.95 -26.69 -31.63
C ASN A 208 15.27 -25.34 -31.37
N VAL A 209 16.07 -24.29 -31.22
CA VAL A 209 15.62 -22.94 -30.84
C VAL A 209 15.77 -21.93 -31.97
N GLY A 210 14.86 -20.96 -32.03
CA GLY A 210 14.95 -19.81 -32.95
C GLY A 210 15.97 -18.75 -32.50
N ASP A 211 15.97 -17.62 -33.20
CA ASP A 211 16.86 -16.47 -32.94
C ASP A 211 16.82 -16.01 -31.47
N GLU A 212 15.67 -16.13 -30.81
CA GLU A 212 15.42 -15.61 -29.47
C GLU A 212 15.44 -16.67 -28.37
N GLY A 213 15.72 -17.93 -28.73
CA GLY A 213 15.89 -19.03 -27.80
C GLY A 213 14.61 -19.80 -27.46
N GLY A 214 13.44 -19.39 -27.94
CA GLY A 214 12.22 -20.20 -27.87
C GLY A 214 12.27 -21.36 -28.88
N PHE A 215 11.49 -22.40 -28.65
CA PHE A 215 11.49 -23.60 -29.50
C PHE A 215 10.78 -23.35 -30.83
N ALA A 216 11.21 -24.04 -31.90
CA ALA A 216 10.60 -23.96 -33.23
C ALA A 216 9.93 -25.28 -33.69
N PRO A 217 8.95 -25.83 -32.95
CA PRO A 217 8.22 -27.04 -33.36
C PRO A 217 7.36 -26.78 -34.60
N ASN A 218 7.09 -27.84 -35.38
CA ASN A 218 6.26 -27.79 -36.60
C ASN A 218 4.75 -27.79 -36.30
N ILE A 219 4.33 -26.89 -35.40
CA ILE A 219 2.93 -26.63 -35.06
C ILE A 219 2.17 -26.16 -36.30
N GLN A 220 0.93 -26.63 -36.48
CA GLN A 220 0.09 -26.28 -37.63
C GLN A 220 -0.95 -25.19 -37.34
N ASP A 221 -1.31 -24.96 -36.07
CA ASP A 221 -2.30 -23.97 -35.64
C ASP A 221 -1.88 -23.25 -34.35
N ASN A 222 -2.34 -22.01 -34.14
CA ASN A 222 -1.93 -21.19 -33.01
C ASN A 222 -2.51 -21.69 -31.66
N GLU A 223 -3.67 -22.36 -31.66
CA GLU A 223 -4.26 -22.94 -30.44
C GLU A 223 -3.40 -24.10 -29.89
N GLU A 224 -2.83 -24.92 -30.78
CA GLU A 224 -1.87 -25.99 -30.43
C GLU A 224 -0.58 -25.43 -29.77
N GLY A 225 -0.19 -24.19 -30.07
CA GLY A 225 0.89 -23.48 -29.35
C GLY A 225 0.51 -23.16 -27.90
N LEU A 226 -0.71 -22.67 -27.68
CA LEU A 226 -1.24 -22.33 -26.35
C LEU A 226 -1.44 -23.57 -25.48
N GLU A 227 -1.93 -24.68 -26.06
CA GLU A 227 -2.02 -25.98 -25.36
C GLU A 227 -0.67 -26.46 -24.82
N LEU A 228 0.40 -26.34 -25.61
CA LEU A 228 1.75 -26.77 -25.21
C LEU A 228 2.27 -25.94 -24.02
N LEU A 229 1.97 -24.63 -23.98
CA LEU A 229 2.32 -23.78 -22.85
C LEU A 229 1.56 -24.18 -21.58
N VAL A 230 0.24 -24.41 -21.66
CA VAL A 230 -0.56 -24.86 -20.51
C VAL A 230 -0.02 -26.19 -19.97
N GLN A 231 0.20 -27.19 -20.83
CA GLN A 231 0.75 -28.48 -20.43
C GLN A 231 2.15 -28.36 -19.80
N ALA A 232 2.98 -27.41 -20.24
CA ALA A 232 4.30 -27.16 -19.66
C ALA A 232 4.21 -26.47 -18.29
N ILE A 233 3.30 -25.51 -18.12
CA ILE A 233 3.03 -24.79 -16.86
C ILE A 233 2.49 -25.77 -15.80
N GLU A 234 1.58 -26.65 -16.19
CA GLU A 234 1.03 -27.72 -15.33
C GLU A 234 2.11 -28.72 -14.92
N LYS A 235 2.90 -29.23 -15.87
CA LYS A 235 4.01 -30.17 -15.58
C LYS A 235 5.14 -29.57 -14.74
N ALA A 236 5.28 -28.24 -14.73
CA ALA A 236 6.18 -27.52 -13.84
C ALA A 236 5.56 -27.20 -12.46
N GLY A 237 4.26 -27.44 -12.26
CA GLY A 237 3.57 -27.15 -10.99
C GLY A 237 3.27 -25.66 -10.77
N TYR A 238 3.20 -24.85 -11.83
CA TYR A 238 3.09 -23.39 -11.76
C TYR A 238 1.77 -22.81 -12.31
N THR A 239 0.74 -23.65 -12.45
CA THR A 239 -0.63 -23.24 -12.79
C THR A 239 -1.12 -22.13 -11.86
N GLY A 240 -1.71 -21.08 -12.43
CA GLY A 240 -2.16 -19.89 -11.70
C GLY A 240 -1.05 -18.86 -11.40
N LYS A 241 0.22 -19.27 -11.26
CA LYS A 241 1.37 -18.36 -11.12
C LYS A 241 1.90 -17.81 -12.44
N VAL A 242 1.73 -18.54 -13.54
CA VAL A 242 2.18 -18.14 -14.88
C VAL A 242 0.98 -17.74 -15.74
N LYS A 243 1.19 -16.70 -16.55
CA LYS A 243 0.28 -16.19 -17.58
C LYS A 243 0.93 -16.29 -18.95
N ILE A 244 0.13 -16.18 -20.01
CA ILE A 244 0.59 -16.22 -21.40
C ILE A 244 0.57 -14.81 -22.00
N GLY A 245 1.56 -14.52 -22.84
CA GLY A 245 1.56 -13.39 -23.75
C GLY A 245 1.80 -13.87 -25.16
N MET A 246 1.44 -13.06 -26.16
CA MET A 246 1.63 -13.39 -27.57
C MET A 246 2.18 -12.16 -28.30
N ASP A 247 3.11 -12.36 -29.23
CA ASP A 247 3.36 -11.42 -30.33
C ASP A 247 2.82 -12.06 -31.60
N CYS A 248 1.89 -11.37 -32.26
CA CYS A 248 1.28 -11.82 -33.48
C CYS A 248 2.02 -11.33 -34.73
N ALA A 249 2.74 -10.20 -34.65
CA ALA A 249 3.41 -9.53 -35.77
C ALA A 249 2.54 -9.46 -37.04
N ALA A 250 1.25 -9.13 -36.90
CA ALA A 250 0.23 -9.39 -37.92
C ALA A 250 0.45 -8.64 -39.25
N SER A 251 1.27 -7.58 -39.25
CA SER A 251 1.81 -6.92 -40.46
C SER A 251 2.47 -7.92 -41.43
N GLU A 252 3.18 -8.94 -40.93
CA GLU A 252 3.89 -9.94 -41.75
C GLU A 252 2.93 -10.85 -42.55
N PHE A 253 1.68 -10.97 -42.10
CA PHE A 253 0.63 -11.74 -42.77
C PHE A 253 -0.58 -10.91 -43.23
N TYR A 254 -0.48 -9.58 -43.23
CA TYR A 254 -1.50 -8.71 -43.78
C TYR A 254 -1.39 -8.63 -45.31
N LYS A 255 -2.47 -9.00 -46.01
CA LYS A 255 -2.53 -9.09 -47.47
C LYS A 255 -3.91 -8.64 -47.96
N GLU A 256 -3.94 -7.66 -48.86
CA GLU A 256 -5.16 -7.23 -49.59
C GLU A 256 -6.33 -6.81 -48.66
N GLY A 257 -6.04 -6.30 -47.45
CA GLY A 257 -7.04 -5.90 -46.46
C GLY A 257 -7.53 -7.03 -45.54
N LYS A 258 -6.87 -8.19 -45.56
CA LYS A 258 -7.16 -9.38 -44.75
C LYS A 258 -5.89 -9.99 -44.16
N TYR A 259 -6.03 -10.95 -43.26
CA TYR A 259 -4.97 -11.64 -42.55
C TYR A 259 -4.86 -13.11 -42.98
N ASP A 260 -3.65 -13.52 -43.35
CA ASP A 260 -3.32 -14.83 -43.93
C ASP A 260 -2.66 -15.74 -42.90
N LEU A 261 -3.45 -16.49 -42.13
CA LEU A 261 -2.92 -17.39 -41.08
C LEU A 261 -2.17 -18.64 -41.62
N ASP A 262 -1.93 -18.75 -42.93
CA ASP A 262 -1.03 -19.73 -43.55
C ASP A 262 0.02 -19.03 -44.45
N PHE A 263 0.41 -17.78 -44.14
CA PHE A 263 1.20 -16.92 -45.05
C PHE A 263 2.53 -17.49 -45.54
N LYS A 264 3.11 -18.43 -44.79
CA LYS A 264 4.35 -19.15 -45.10
C LYS A 264 4.16 -20.27 -46.14
N ASN A 265 2.92 -20.66 -46.44
CA ASN A 265 2.56 -21.50 -47.56
C ASN A 265 2.45 -20.65 -48.84
N SER A 266 3.31 -20.91 -49.83
CA SER A 266 3.27 -20.23 -51.13
C SER A 266 1.95 -20.43 -51.90
N ASN A 267 1.15 -21.41 -51.49
CA ASN A 267 -0.16 -21.73 -52.05
C ASN A 267 -1.29 -21.50 -51.01
N SER A 268 -1.15 -20.50 -50.13
CA SER A 268 -2.20 -20.13 -49.18
C SER A 268 -3.53 -19.85 -49.87
N ASP A 269 -4.61 -20.31 -49.26
CA ASP A 269 -5.97 -20.27 -49.78
C ASP A 269 -6.66 -18.96 -49.40
N LYS A 270 -6.75 -18.03 -50.36
CA LYS A 270 -7.40 -16.73 -50.19
C LYS A 270 -8.85 -16.81 -49.68
N SER A 271 -9.55 -17.92 -49.85
CA SER A 271 -10.91 -18.08 -49.29
C SER A 271 -10.94 -18.23 -47.77
N LYS A 272 -9.78 -18.50 -47.14
CA LYS A 272 -9.59 -18.65 -45.69
C LYS A 272 -8.94 -17.42 -45.03
N TRP A 273 -8.58 -16.40 -45.81
CA TRP A 273 -8.04 -15.16 -45.25
C TRP A 273 -9.14 -14.41 -44.51
N ILE A 274 -8.88 -14.04 -43.25
CA ILE A 274 -9.88 -13.47 -42.33
C ILE A 274 -9.76 -11.94 -42.25
N ASP A 275 -10.86 -11.24 -42.02
CA ASP A 275 -10.84 -9.79 -41.76
C ASP A 275 -10.48 -9.45 -40.30
N GLY A 276 -10.28 -8.16 -40.01
CA GLY A 276 -9.90 -7.70 -38.67
C GLY A 276 -10.90 -8.06 -37.56
N LYS A 277 -12.20 -8.21 -37.86
CA LYS A 277 -13.22 -8.61 -36.87
C LYS A 277 -13.24 -10.11 -36.65
N GLU A 278 -13.07 -10.88 -37.71
CA GLU A 278 -12.86 -12.34 -37.63
C GLU A 278 -11.61 -12.65 -36.79
N LEU A 279 -10.55 -11.86 -36.95
CA LEU A 279 -9.32 -11.96 -36.15
C LEU A 279 -9.50 -11.42 -34.70
N THR A 280 -10.25 -10.33 -34.47
CA THR A 280 -10.71 -9.91 -33.12
C THR A 280 -11.41 -11.05 -32.39
N ALA A 281 -12.34 -11.75 -33.06
CA ALA A 281 -13.08 -12.86 -32.47
C ALA A 281 -12.16 -14.04 -32.14
N LEU A 282 -11.17 -14.34 -32.97
CA LEU A 282 -10.16 -15.35 -32.71
C LEU A 282 -9.36 -15.05 -31.43
N TYR A 283 -8.81 -13.84 -31.31
CA TYR A 283 -8.05 -13.42 -30.11
C TYR A 283 -8.88 -13.48 -28.83
N ASN A 284 -10.13 -13.01 -28.86
CA ASN A 284 -11.02 -13.12 -27.71
C ASN A 284 -11.32 -14.58 -27.36
N SER A 285 -11.53 -15.46 -28.34
CA SER A 285 -11.73 -16.89 -28.08
C SER A 285 -10.50 -17.57 -27.45
N TYR A 286 -9.28 -17.11 -27.78
CA TYR A 286 -8.07 -17.56 -27.11
C TYR A 286 -7.96 -17.01 -25.68
N ALA A 287 -8.32 -15.74 -25.45
CA ALA A 287 -8.31 -15.14 -24.11
C ALA A 287 -9.39 -15.70 -23.16
N GLU A 288 -10.49 -16.24 -23.69
CA GLU A 288 -11.50 -16.98 -22.91
C GLU A 288 -11.02 -18.37 -22.49
N LYS A 289 -10.28 -19.08 -23.37
CA LYS A 289 -9.79 -20.45 -23.15
C LYS A 289 -8.50 -20.52 -22.34
N TYR A 290 -7.57 -19.60 -22.58
CA TYR A 290 -6.19 -19.64 -22.11
C TYR A 290 -5.87 -18.47 -21.16
N PRO A 291 -4.89 -18.60 -20.25
CA PRO A 291 -4.52 -17.53 -19.31
C PRO A 291 -3.70 -16.41 -19.97
N ILE A 292 -4.11 -15.97 -21.17
CA ILE A 292 -3.55 -14.83 -21.89
C ILE A 292 -3.83 -13.57 -21.10
N VAL A 293 -2.79 -12.75 -20.94
CA VAL A 293 -2.91 -11.39 -20.38
C VAL A 293 -2.39 -10.32 -21.33
N SER A 294 -1.78 -10.72 -22.46
CA SER A 294 -1.00 -9.85 -23.35
C SER A 294 -1.03 -10.32 -24.80
N ILE A 295 -1.32 -9.40 -25.73
CA ILE A 295 -1.17 -9.56 -27.18
C ILE A 295 -0.45 -8.33 -27.73
N GLU A 296 0.58 -8.55 -28.53
CA GLU A 296 1.44 -7.58 -29.22
C GLU A 296 1.21 -7.71 -30.73
N ASP A 297 1.13 -6.57 -31.44
CA ASP A 297 0.89 -6.46 -32.89
C ASP A 297 -0.20 -7.38 -33.45
N ALA A 298 -1.38 -7.24 -32.85
CA ALA A 298 -2.61 -7.97 -33.17
C ALA A 298 -3.10 -7.74 -34.63
N PHE A 299 -2.79 -6.59 -35.22
CA PHE A 299 -3.18 -6.18 -36.58
C PHE A 299 -2.02 -5.48 -37.30
N ASP A 300 -2.18 -5.20 -38.59
CA ASP A 300 -1.19 -4.44 -39.36
C ASP A 300 -0.92 -3.06 -38.73
N GLN A 301 0.31 -2.59 -38.90
CA GLN A 301 0.80 -1.32 -38.38
C GLN A 301 -0.08 -0.10 -38.75
N ASP A 302 -0.83 -0.11 -39.85
CA ASP A 302 -1.75 0.96 -40.27
C ASP A 302 -3.25 0.57 -40.29
N ASP A 303 -3.64 -0.65 -39.86
CA ASP A 303 -5.06 -1.05 -39.69
C ASP A 303 -5.67 -0.50 -38.39
N TRP A 304 -5.59 0.82 -38.24
CA TRP A 304 -6.06 1.59 -37.09
C TRP A 304 -7.51 1.28 -36.68
N ALA A 305 -8.34 0.83 -37.61
CA ALA A 305 -9.74 0.50 -37.36
C ALA A 305 -9.91 -0.84 -36.63
N ALA A 306 -9.12 -1.86 -36.98
CA ALA A 306 -9.11 -3.14 -36.27
C ALA A 306 -8.51 -3.01 -34.87
N TRP A 307 -7.40 -2.26 -34.73
CA TRP A 307 -6.80 -1.93 -33.43
C TRP A 307 -7.80 -1.29 -32.46
N SER A 308 -8.43 -0.17 -32.84
CA SER A 308 -9.46 0.49 -32.01
C SER A 308 -10.70 -0.38 -31.76
N HIS A 309 -10.99 -1.36 -32.63
CA HIS A 309 -12.09 -2.30 -32.41
C HIS A 309 -11.76 -3.33 -31.32
N LEU A 310 -10.59 -3.96 -31.37
CA LEU A 310 -10.15 -4.91 -30.35
C LEU A 310 -9.94 -4.21 -29.00
N ALA A 311 -9.33 -3.03 -28.98
CA ALA A 311 -9.12 -2.23 -27.77
C ALA A 311 -10.42 -1.83 -27.04
N ALA A 312 -11.55 -1.80 -27.76
CA ALA A 312 -12.88 -1.57 -27.20
C ALA A 312 -13.66 -2.86 -26.89
N ALA A 313 -13.09 -4.03 -27.19
CA ALA A 313 -13.72 -5.35 -27.11
C ALA A 313 -12.90 -6.37 -26.31
N SER A 314 -11.86 -5.94 -25.57
CA SER A 314 -10.98 -6.81 -24.77
C SER A 314 -10.45 -6.10 -23.51
N ASP A 315 -10.22 -6.86 -22.44
CA ASP A 315 -9.73 -6.39 -21.13
C ASP A 315 -8.23 -6.69 -20.90
N PHE A 316 -7.50 -7.13 -21.93
CA PHE A 316 -6.09 -7.57 -21.83
C PHE A 316 -5.09 -6.49 -22.30
N GLN A 317 -3.80 -6.75 -22.06
CA GLN A 317 -2.71 -5.94 -22.60
C GLN A 317 -2.70 -6.04 -24.12
N LEU A 318 -2.86 -4.90 -24.79
CA LEU A 318 -2.73 -4.74 -26.23
C LEU A 318 -1.53 -3.80 -26.49
N VAL A 319 -0.39 -4.40 -26.83
CA VAL A 319 0.89 -3.72 -27.04
C VAL A 319 1.02 -3.34 -28.52
N GLY A 320 1.39 -2.09 -28.80
CA GLY A 320 1.84 -1.69 -30.14
C GLY A 320 3.36 -1.73 -30.27
N ASP A 321 3.85 -2.40 -31.31
CA ASP A 321 5.26 -2.46 -31.73
C ASP A 321 5.43 -1.76 -33.07
N ASP A 322 5.23 -2.42 -34.22
CA ASP A 322 5.31 -1.77 -35.55
C ASP A 322 4.21 -0.71 -35.73
N LEU A 323 3.08 -0.84 -35.02
CA LEU A 323 2.06 0.23 -34.89
C LEU A 323 2.66 1.55 -34.42
N LEU A 324 3.65 1.50 -33.51
CA LEU A 324 4.17 2.66 -32.76
C LEU A 324 5.62 3.02 -33.11
N VAL A 325 6.45 2.03 -33.45
CA VAL A 325 7.90 2.10 -33.70
C VAL A 325 8.67 3.01 -32.72
N THR A 326 8.30 2.97 -31.44
CA THR A 326 8.81 3.84 -30.37
C THR A 326 8.75 5.36 -30.74
N ASN A 327 7.84 5.76 -31.62
CA ASN A 327 7.80 7.09 -32.24
C ASN A 327 6.68 7.95 -31.63
N PRO A 328 7.00 9.11 -31.00
CA PRO A 328 6.01 9.96 -30.34
C PRO A 328 4.82 10.40 -31.20
N LYS A 329 4.98 10.49 -32.54
CA LYS A 329 3.87 10.84 -33.43
C LYS A 329 2.86 9.71 -33.61
N ARG A 330 3.33 8.46 -33.74
CA ARG A 330 2.44 7.29 -33.83
C ARG A 330 1.84 6.96 -32.46
N ILE A 331 2.60 7.12 -31.37
CA ILE A 331 2.10 7.07 -29.99
C ILE A 331 0.96 8.07 -29.77
N ALA A 332 1.15 9.36 -30.08
CA ALA A 332 0.08 10.37 -29.95
C ALA A 332 -1.17 10.03 -30.79
N THR A 333 -0.97 9.56 -32.03
CA THR A 333 -2.06 9.11 -32.93
C THR A 333 -2.82 7.91 -32.35
N ALA A 334 -2.10 6.96 -31.75
CA ALA A 334 -2.66 5.76 -31.16
C ALA A 334 -3.40 6.02 -29.84
N ILE A 335 -2.94 7.00 -29.05
CA ILE A 335 -3.64 7.52 -27.86
C ILE A 335 -4.96 8.20 -28.29
N GLU A 336 -4.93 9.08 -29.30
CA GLU A 336 -6.13 9.76 -29.83
C GLU A 336 -7.19 8.74 -30.30
N LYS A 337 -6.74 7.72 -31.04
CA LYS A 337 -7.60 6.65 -31.59
C LYS A 337 -7.99 5.58 -30.58
N LYS A 338 -7.37 5.55 -29.40
CA LYS A 338 -7.46 4.44 -28.43
C LYS A 338 -7.17 3.07 -29.08
N ALA A 339 -6.13 3.04 -29.91
CA ALA A 339 -5.81 1.89 -30.77
C ALA A 339 -5.19 0.73 -29.98
N CYS A 340 -4.37 1.04 -28.98
CA CYS A 340 -3.71 0.09 -28.10
C CYS A 340 -3.65 0.68 -26.68
N ASN A 341 -3.06 -0.04 -25.74
CA ASN A 341 -2.97 0.39 -24.34
C ASN A 341 -1.59 0.13 -23.69
N ALA A 342 -0.62 -0.42 -24.43
CA ALA A 342 0.80 -0.36 -24.09
C ALA A 342 1.71 -0.05 -25.29
N LEU A 343 2.90 0.48 -24.98
CA LEU A 343 4.02 0.65 -25.89
C LEU A 343 5.03 -0.50 -25.74
N LEU A 344 5.43 -1.13 -26.84
CA LEU A 344 6.70 -1.86 -26.89
C LEU A 344 7.84 -0.86 -27.12
N LEU A 345 8.78 -0.75 -26.18
CA LEU A 345 9.86 0.21 -26.24
C LEU A 345 11.15 -0.46 -26.72
N LYS A 346 11.54 -0.17 -27.95
CA LYS A 346 12.79 -0.61 -28.59
C LYS A 346 13.64 0.61 -28.91
N VAL A 347 14.69 0.84 -28.13
CA VAL A 347 15.53 2.05 -28.22
C VAL A 347 16.11 2.32 -29.62
N ASN A 348 16.31 1.28 -30.44
CA ASN A 348 16.83 1.42 -31.81
C ASN A 348 15.79 1.85 -32.85
N GLN A 349 14.48 1.65 -32.61
CA GLN A 349 13.42 2.11 -33.50
C GLN A 349 13.35 3.64 -33.56
N ILE A 350 13.69 4.33 -32.47
CA ILE A 350 13.72 5.80 -32.40
C ILE A 350 15.14 6.37 -32.46
N GLY A 351 16.14 5.70 -31.88
CA GLY A 351 17.56 5.96 -32.11
C GLY A 351 18.29 6.87 -31.12
N THR A 352 17.66 7.35 -30.05
CA THR A 352 18.36 7.98 -28.90
C THR A 352 17.75 7.55 -27.56
N VAL A 353 18.54 7.68 -26.48
CA VAL A 353 18.06 7.53 -25.10
C VAL A 353 16.97 8.55 -24.77
N THR A 354 17.18 9.83 -25.08
CA THR A 354 16.24 10.90 -24.73
C THR A 354 14.87 10.71 -25.40
N GLU A 355 14.82 10.38 -26.69
CA GLU A 355 13.54 10.12 -27.36
C GLU A 355 12.86 8.84 -26.84
N SER A 356 13.64 7.82 -26.47
CA SER A 356 13.11 6.58 -25.86
C SER A 356 12.49 6.84 -24.49
N ILE A 357 13.15 7.63 -23.64
CA ILE A 357 12.60 8.03 -22.33
C ILE A 357 11.34 8.88 -22.52
N GLN A 358 11.31 9.80 -23.49
CA GLN A 358 10.12 10.59 -23.77
C GLN A 358 8.95 9.72 -24.24
N ALA A 359 9.19 8.76 -25.15
CA ALA A 359 8.17 7.80 -25.59
C ALA A 359 7.58 6.96 -24.42
N ALA A 360 8.44 6.57 -23.47
CA ALA A 360 7.98 5.91 -22.23
C ALA A 360 7.11 6.83 -21.37
N LEU A 361 7.56 8.07 -21.14
CA LEU A 361 6.87 9.04 -20.29
C LEU A 361 5.52 9.50 -20.88
N ASP A 362 5.46 9.71 -22.20
CA ASP A 362 4.22 10.05 -22.91
C ASP A 362 3.18 8.92 -22.77
N SER A 363 3.62 7.67 -22.89
CA SER A 363 2.77 6.47 -22.67
C SER A 363 2.33 6.38 -21.19
N GLN A 364 3.26 6.53 -20.25
CA GLN A 364 3.02 6.53 -18.79
C GLN A 364 2.23 7.75 -18.28
N ALA A 365 1.94 8.73 -19.15
CA ALA A 365 1.01 9.83 -18.88
C ALA A 365 -0.40 9.58 -19.47
N ALA A 366 -0.52 8.70 -20.46
CA ALA A 366 -1.75 8.44 -21.23
C ALA A 366 -2.59 7.24 -20.72
N GLY A 367 -2.20 6.64 -19.61
CA GLY A 367 -2.81 5.42 -19.04
C GLY A 367 -2.02 4.13 -19.33
N TRP A 368 -0.97 4.19 -20.16
CA TRP A 368 -0.44 3.00 -20.83
C TRP A 368 0.70 2.27 -20.10
N GLY A 369 0.70 0.95 -20.25
CA GLY A 369 1.88 0.13 -19.92
C GLY A 369 3.04 0.41 -20.88
N VAL A 370 4.27 0.11 -20.43
CA VAL A 370 5.46 0.14 -21.31
C VAL A 370 6.23 -1.16 -21.11
N MET A 371 6.40 -1.93 -22.17
CA MET A 371 7.24 -3.14 -22.15
C MET A 371 8.55 -2.82 -22.85
N VAL A 372 9.63 -2.74 -22.07
CA VAL A 372 10.98 -2.55 -22.64
C VAL A 372 11.38 -3.83 -23.37
N SER A 373 11.95 -3.69 -24.57
CA SER A 373 12.14 -4.82 -25.47
C SER A 373 13.51 -4.85 -26.15
N HIS A 374 14.01 -6.06 -26.31
CA HIS A 374 15.11 -6.45 -27.20
C HIS A 374 14.79 -6.31 -28.69
N ARG A 375 15.73 -6.77 -29.54
CA ARG A 375 15.43 -7.22 -30.91
C ARG A 375 15.85 -8.68 -31.08
N SER A 376 15.43 -9.32 -32.17
CA SER A 376 15.87 -10.67 -32.53
C SER A 376 17.36 -10.74 -32.87
N GLY A 377 17.96 -9.69 -33.42
CA GLY A 377 19.41 -9.49 -33.41
C GLY A 377 19.86 -8.71 -32.17
N GLU A 378 20.43 -9.40 -31.19
CA GLU A 378 20.92 -8.81 -29.94
C GLU A 378 22.42 -9.00 -29.74
N THR A 379 22.95 -8.38 -28.69
CA THR A 379 24.36 -8.39 -28.29
C THR A 379 24.49 -8.78 -26.81
N GLU A 380 25.73 -8.85 -26.30
CA GLU A 380 26.01 -9.00 -24.88
C GLU A 380 25.60 -7.76 -24.03
N ASP A 381 25.29 -6.62 -24.67
CA ASP A 381 24.97 -5.38 -23.96
C ASP A 381 23.71 -5.52 -23.08
N THR A 382 23.81 -5.13 -21.81
CA THR A 382 22.72 -5.29 -20.83
C THR A 382 21.85 -4.05 -20.65
N THR A 383 22.04 -2.98 -21.42
CA THR A 383 21.45 -1.66 -21.12
C THR A 383 19.93 -1.66 -20.94
N ILE A 384 19.19 -2.51 -21.65
CA ILE A 384 17.72 -2.59 -21.51
C ILE A 384 17.26 -3.15 -20.14
N ALA A 385 18.11 -3.92 -19.43
CA ALA A 385 17.85 -4.36 -18.06
C ALA A 385 17.97 -3.23 -17.04
N ASP A 386 18.95 -2.35 -17.22
CA ASP A 386 19.08 -1.13 -16.41
C ASP A 386 17.97 -0.11 -16.76
N LEU A 387 17.63 0.00 -18.05
CA LEU A 387 16.59 0.91 -18.55
C LEU A 387 15.21 0.57 -18.00
N VAL A 388 14.79 -0.70 -17.98
CA VAL A 388 13.46 -1.09 -17.49
C VAL A 388 13.26 -0.83 -16.00
N VAL A 389 14.32 -1.00 -15.20
CA VAL A 389 14.31 -0.67 -13.77
C VAL A 389 14.33 0.84 -13.56
N GLY A 390 15.11 1.58 -14.36
CA GLY A 390 15.18 3.04 -14.32
C GLY A 390 13.88 3.74 -14.76
N LEU A 391 13.26 3.27 -15.84
CA LEU A 391 11.92 3.70 -16.30
C LEU A 391 10.78 3.10 -15.47
N ARG A 392 11.08 2.17 -14.56
CA ARG A 392 10.16 1.59 -13.58
C ARG A 392 8.90 0.95 -14.22
N THR A 393 9.02 0.38 -15.43
CA THR A 393 7.85 0.05 -16.27
C THR A 393 7.13 -1.25 -15.90
N GLY A 394 7.75 -2.11 -15.08
CA GLY A 394 7.14 -3.33 -14.57
C GLY A 394 7.15 -4.53 -15.52
N GLN A 395 7.64 -4.43 -16.76
CA GLN A 395 7.70 -5.57 -17.69
C GLN A 395 8.81 -5.45 -18.76
N ILE A 396 9.45 -6.58 -19.09
CA ILE A 396 10.51 -6.68 -20.11
C ILE A 396 10.31 -7.92 -20.99
N LYS A 397 10.41 -7.73 -22.31
CA LYS A 397 10.52 -8.80 -23.32
C LYS A 397 11.98 -8.86 -23.78
N THR A 398 12.68 -9.97 -23.51
CA THR A 398 14.10 -10.11 -23.91
C THR A 398 14.49 -11.56 -24.26
N GLY A 399 13.55 -12.32 -24.81
CA GLY A 399 13.74 -13.69 -25.32
C GLY A 399 13.51 -14.81 -24.30
N ALA A 400 13.95 -16.02 -24.62
CA ALA A 400 13.86 -17.17 -23.72
C ALA A 400 14.80 -17.06 -22.51
N PRO A 401 14.64 -17.90 -21.47
CA PRO A 401 15.70 -18.22 -20.52
C PRO A 401 16.79 -19.12 -21.18
N CYS A 402 17.18 -18.80 -22.41
CA CYS A 402 18.11 -19.53 -23.25
C CYS A 402 18.84 -18.55 -24.18
N ARG A 403 20.08 -18.90 -24.58
CA ARG A 403 21.04 -18.08 -25.34
C ARG A 403 21.55 -16.85 -24.56
N SER A 404 22.84 -16.56 -24.70
CA SER A 404 23.56 -15.67 -23.77
C SER A 404 23.22 -14.19 -23.93
N GLU A 405 22.87 -13.73 -25.13
CA GLU A 405 22.43 -12.36 -25.41
C GLU A 405 21.09 -12.02 -24.74
N ARG A 406 20.29 -13.04 -24.41
CA ARG A 406 19.03 -12.96 -23.64
C ARG A 406 19.33 -13.02 -22.15
N LEU A 407 20.05 -14.08 -21.75
CA LEU A 407 20.47 -14.31 -20.37
C LEU A 407 21.35 -13.20 -19.80
N ALA A 408 22.08 -12.42 -20.62
CA ALA A 408 22.85 -11.26 -20.16
C ALA A 408 21.96 -10.21 -19.47
N LYS A 409 20.81 -9.87 -20.07
CA LYS A 409 19.82 -8.94 -19.50
C LYS A 409 19.17 -9.51 -18.25
N TYR A 410 18.74 -10.77 -18.31
CA TYR A 410 18.12 -11.45 -17.16
C TYR A 410 19.10 -11.61 -15.97
N ASN A 411 20.36 -11.93 -16.22
CA ASN A 411 21.40 -11.97 -15.19
C ASN A 411 21.74 -10.57 -14.65
N GLN A 412 21.62 -9.51 -15.47
CA GLN A 412 21.75 -8.14 -14.98
C GLN A 412 20.58 -7.76 -14.06
N LEU A 413 19.34 -8.14 -14.38
CA LEU A 413 18.19 -7.94 -13.49
C LEU A 413 18.34 -8.71 -12.16
N LEU A 414 18.93 -9.91 -12.16
CA LEU A 414 19.28 -10.63 -10.92
C LEU A 414 20.31 -9.85 -10.07
N ARG A 415 21.32 -9.23 -10.68
CA ARG A 415 22.30 -8.38 -9.96
C ARG A 415 21.65 -7.12 -9.42
N ILE A 416 20.78 -6.46 -10.18
CA ILE A 416 20.08 -5.25 -9.75
C ILE A 416 19.10 -5.55 -8.60
N GLU A 417 18.42 -6.71 -8.61
CA GLU A 417 17.60 -7.15 -7.47
C GLU A 417 18.46 -7.40 -6.21
N GLU A 418 19.64 -8.01 -6.36
CA GLU A 418 20.58 -8.27 -5.26
C GLU A 418 21.21 -6.97 -4.71
N GLU A 419 21.59 -6.02 -5.57
CA GLU A 419 22.14 -4.70 -5.20
C GLU A 419 21.10 -3.83 -4.47
N LEU A 420 19.84 -3.86 -4.91
CA LEU A 420 18.76 -3.10 -4.28
C LEU A 420 18.36 -3.69 -2.92
N GLY A 421 18.27 -5.01 -2.82
CA GLY A 421 17.89 -5.72 -1.59
C GLY A 421 16.46 -5.43 -1.12
N GLU A 422 16.14 -5.93 0.07
CA GLU A 422 14.78 -5.86 0.63
C GLU A 422 14.33 -4.41 0.92
N GLY A 423 13.18 -4.03 0.35
CA GLY A 423 12.51 -2.75 0.63
C GLY A 423 12.90 -1.56 -0.25
N ASN A 424 14.03 -1.61 -0.97
CA ASN A 424 14.37 -0.59 -1.98
C ASN A 424 13.78 -0.90 -3.35
N SER A 425 13.33 -2.13 -3.57
CA SER A 425 12.70 -2.61 -4.79
C SER A 425 11.44 -3.43 -4.49
N ILE A 426 10.56 -3.56 -5.50
CA ILE A 426 9.43 -4.48 -5.52
C ILE A 426 9.38 -5.20 -6.87
N TYR A 427 8.95 -6.47 -6.89
CA TYR A 427 8.63 -7.17 -8.15
C TYR A 427 7.22 -6.82 -8.62
N ALA A 428 7.03 -6.64 -9.92
CA ALA A 428 5.72 -6.39 -10.51
C ALA A 428 4.83 -7.65 -10.48
N ALA A 429 4.04 -7.83 -9.41
CA ALA A 429 3.17 -9.00 -9.23
C ALA A 429 1.97 -9.08 -10.21
N GLN A 430 1.81 -8.08 -11.08
CA GLN A 430 0.84 -8.05 -12.19
C GLN A 430 1.49 -7.28 -13.35
N CYS A 431 1.19 -7.64 -14.60
CA CYS A 431 1.38 -6.73 -15.74
C CYS A 431 0.33 -5.62 -15.59
N SER A 432 0.66 -4.57 -14.84
CA SER A 432 -0.31 -3.59 -14.37
C SER A 432 -0.58 -2.51 -15.41
N TYR A 433 -1.83 -2.07 -15.46
CA TYR A 433 -2.41 -1.38 -16.60
C TYR A 433 -2.67 0.10 -16.34
N ASP A 434 -1.65 0.69 -15.73
CA ASP A 434 -1.74 1.93 -14.98
C ASP A 434 -0.51 2.80 -15.25
N GLY A 435 -0.34 3.16 -16.53
CA GLY A 435 0.40 4.36 -16.96
C GLY A 435 -0.32 5.64 -16.52
N SER A 436 -0.66 5.70 -15.24
CA SER A 436 -1.25 6.85 -14.59
C SER A 436 -0.19 7.40 -13.63
N ALA A 437 0.16 8.66 -13.83
CA ALA A 437 0.83 9.43 -12.78
C ALA A 437 -0.07 9.62 -11.52
N THR A 438 -1.30 9.07 -11.53
CA THR A 438 -2.39 9.27 -10.58
C THR A 438 -3.19 7.99 -10.24
N GLN A 439 -2.53 6.89 -9.92
CA GLN A 439 -2.99 6.01 -8.83
C GLN A 439 -2.47 6.63 -7.51
N VAL A 440 -3.22 6.80 -6.41
CA VAL A 440 -4.25 5.93 -5.80
C VAL A 440 -3.69 4.52 -5.55
N ASP A 441 -2.81 4.42 -4.55
CA ASP A 441 -2.19 3.17 -4.12
C ASP A 441 -3.22 2.11 -3.73
N LEU A 442 -3.60 1.25 -4.69
CA LEU A 442 -4.32 -0.01 -4.43
C LEU A 442 -3.45 -1.04 -3.68
N PHE A 443 -2.18 -0.72 -3.40
CA PHE A 443 -1.15 -1.63 -2.89
C PHE A 443 -1.43 -2.27 -1.52
N ASN A 444 -2.48 -1.86 -0.80
CA ASN A 444 -2.93 -2.54 0.42
C ASN A 444 -3.82 -3.78 0.16
N LEU A 445 -4.29 -4.04 -1.07
CA LEU A 445 -4.99 -5.29 -1.41
C LEU A 445 -4.07 -6.53 -1.40
N VAL A 446 -2.73 -6.37 -1.37
CA VAL A 446 -1.80 -7.50 -1.27
C VAL A 446 -1.94 -8.25 0.07
N LYS A 447 -2.25 -7.55 1.17
CA LYS A 447 -2.63 -8.20 2.44
C LYS A 447 -4.01 -8.85 2.38
N LEU A 448 -4.89 -8.37 1.50
CA LEU A 448 -6.12 -9.09 1.21
C LEU A 448 -5.83 -10.38 0.46
N ASN A 449 -4.79 -10.46 -0.39
CA ASN A 449 -4.37 -11.74 -1.00
C ASN A 449 -3.83 -12.75 0.02
N GLU A 450 -3.05 -12.35 1.04
CA GLU A 450 -2.70 -13.28 2.13
C GLU A 450 -3.93 -13.66 2.97
N THR A 451 -4.83 -12.72 3.22
CA THR A 451 -6.10 -12.99 3.92
C THR A 451 -7.01 -13.90 3.09
N VAL A 452 -7.02 -13.76 1.76
CA VAL A 452 -7.79 -14.58 0.81
C VAL A 452 -7.15 -15.93 0.59
N ASP A 453 -5.82 -16.07 0.59
CA ASP A 453 -5.13 -17.35 0.56
C ASP A 453 -5.35 -18.13 1.89
N ILE A 454 -5.34 -17.44 3.04
CA ILE A 454 -5.73 -18.02 4.33
C ILE A 454 -7.22 -18.37 4.37
N LEU A 455 -8.10 -17.53 3.83
CA LEU A 455 -9.54 -17.81 3.73
C LEU A 455 -9.84 -18.90 2.71
N GLN A 456 -9.13 -18.99 1.60
CA GLN A 456 -9.25 -20.06 0.60
C GLN A 456 -8.75 -21.38 1.18
N LYS A 457 -7.60 -21.41 1.85
CA LYS A 457 -7.13 -22.60 2.57
C LYS A 457 -8.08 -23.01 3.69
N ARG A 458 -8.73 -22.06 4.37
CA ARG A 458 -9.81 -22.36 5.33
C ARG A 458 -11.09 -22.84 4.68
N VAL A 459 -11.55 -22.24 3.57
CA VAL A 459 -12.74 -22.68 2.83
C VAL A 459 -12.50 -24.05 2.20
N GLN A 460 -11.29 -24.33 1.72
CA GLN A 460 -10.91 -25.61 1.12
C GLN A 460 -10.67 -26.70 2.17
N SER A 461 -10.20 -26.33 3.38
CA SER A 461 -10.32 -27.18 4.58
C SER A 461 -11.80 -27.44 4.86
N ILE A 462 -12.61 -26.40 5.05
CA ILE A 462 -14.05 -26.51 5.37
C ILE A 462 -14.83 -27.29 4.31
N GLU A 463 -14.49 -27.22 3.02
CA GLU A 463 -15.07 -28.07 1.97
C GLU A 463 -14.63 -29.52 2.07
N THR A 464 -13.41 -29.79 2.54
CA THR A 464 -12.90 -31.14 2.81
C THR A 464 -13.54 -31.69 4.09
N ASP A 465 -13.56 -30.91 5.16
CA ASP A 465 -14.21 -31.19 6.44
C ASP A 465 -15.73 -31.40 6.25
N ILE A 466 -16.39 -30.61 5.41
CA ILE A 466 -17.80 -30.80 5.01
C ILE A 466 -17.95 -32.03 4.12
N LYS A 467 -17.04 -32.33 3.19
CA LYS A 467 -17.10 -33.59 2.42
C LYS A 467 -16.91 -34.81 3.32
N GLU A 468 -16.08 -34.73 4.34
CA GLU A 468 -15.85 -35.79 5.33
C GLU A 468 -17.05 -35.93 6.29
N VAL A 469 -17.58 -34.83 6.81
CA VAL A 469 -18.83 -34.81 7.62
C VAL A 469 -20.03 -35.27 6.79
N CYS A 470 -20.16 -34.86 5.52
CA CYS A 470 -21.19 -35.38 4.63
C CYS A 470 -20.98 -36.88 4.36
N SER A 471 -19.75 -37.35 4.12
CA SER A 471 -19.46 -38.78 3.92
C SER A 471 -19.84 -39.61 5.16
N ASN A 472 -19.46 -39.14 6.35
CA ASN A 472 -19.82 -39.77 7.62
C ASN A 472 -21.34 -39.67 7.92
N THR A 473 -22.00 -38.59 7.51
CA THR A 473 -23.46 -38.45 7.62
C THR A 473 -24.18 -39.34 6.60
N GLN A 474 -23.62 -39.55 5.39
CA GLN A 474 -24.11 -40.52 4.41
C GLN A 474 -23.95 -41.94 4.96
N TYR A 475 -22.83 -42.24 5.64
CA TYR A 475 -22.59 -43.53 6.29
C TYR A 475 -23.64 -43.80 7.37
N VAL A 476 -23.83 -42.89 8.32
CA VAL A 476 -24.84 -43.00 9.38
C VAL A 476 -26.27 -43.02 8.81
N ALA A 477 -26.58 -42.22 7.79
CA ALA A 477 -27.90 -42.22 7.14
C ALA A 477 -28.19 -43.52 6.37
N ASN A 478 -27.16 -44.18 5.83
CA ASN A 478 -27.28 -45.50 5.21
C ASN A 478 -27.45 -46.60 6.28
N GLU A 479 -26.68 -46.54 7.37
CA GLU A 479 -26.76 -47.50 8.49
C GLU A 479 -28.13 -47.43 9.20
N VAL A 480 -28.68 -46.23 9.36
CA VAL A 480 -30.06 -45.99 9.86
C VAL A 480 -31.12 -46.41 8.83
N ARG A 481 -30.84 -46.38 7.51
CA ARG A 481 -31.74 -46.91 6.48
C ARG A 481 -31.80 -48.43 6.50
N THR A 482 -30.67 -49.13 6.59
CA THR A 482 -30.65 -50.60 6.72
C THR A 482 -31.38 -51.09 7.96
N ASN A 483 -31.32 -50.33 9.07
CA ASN A 483 -32.01 -50.66 10.32
C ASN A 483 -33.49 -50.17 10.38
N ARG A 484 -34.07 -49.69 9.27
CA ARG A 484 -35.49 -49.27 9.20
C ARG A 484 -36.30 -49.89 8.06
N THR A 485 -35.71 -50.73 7.21
CA THR A 485 -36.43 -51.51 6.17
C THR A 485 -37.08 -52.79 6.70
N SER A 486 -37.45 -52.84 7.98
CA SER A 486 -38.11 -53.98 8.61
C SER A 486 -39.21 -53.56 9.59
N MET A 487 -40.17 -52.74 9.16
CA MET A 487 -41.56 -52.77 9.66
C MET A 487 -42.53 -52.02 8.74
N ASP A 488 -43.72 -52.63 8.61
CA ASP A 488 -45.04 -52.11 8.24
C ASP A 488 -45.28 -51.41 6.87
N ASN A 489 -46.02 -52.13 6.02
CA ASN A 489 -46.86 -51.58 4.96
C ASN A 489 -48.19 -51.07 5.54
N GLN A 490 -48.80 -50.02 4.95
CA GLN A 490 -50.20 -50.06 4.49
C GLN A 490 -50.60 -48.84 3.64
N GLU A 491 -51.79 -48.89 3.03
CA GLU A 491 -52.23 -48.08 1.89
C GLU A 491 -53.08 -46.85 2.27
N THR A 492 -53.17 -45.82 1.41
CA THR A 492 -54.43 -45.30 0.79
C THR A 492 -54.21 -44.03 -0.07
N ILE A 493 -55.27 -43.47 -0.67
CA ILE A 493 -55.34 -42.35 -1.65
C ILE A 493 -56.40 -41.31 -1.19
N ILE A 494 -56.60 -40.10 -1.73
CA ILE A 494 -56.67 -39.59 -3.14
C ILE A 494 -56.20 -38.09 -3.21
N PRO A 495 -56.12 -37.40 -4.40
CA PRO A 495 -55.34 -36.16 -4.58
C PRO A 495 -56.13 -34.84 -4.46
N ASN A 496 -55.45 -33.68 -4.55
CA ASN A 496 -55.95 -32.45 -5.22
C ASN A 496 -54.88 -31.34 -5.42
N GLU A 497 -55.31 -30.23 -6.05
CA GLU A 497 -54.55 -29.14 -6.71
C GLU A 497 -53.74 -28.17 -5.81
N PRO A 498 -52.74 -27.44 -6.37
CA PRO A 498 -52.04 -26.36 -5.68
C PRO A 498 -52.78 -25.00 -5.78
N VAL A 499 -53.04 -24.36 -4.64
CA VAL A 499 -53.62 -23.01 -4.56
C VAL A 499 -52.55 -21.97 -4.29
N ALA A 500 -52.49 -20.91 -5.10
CA ALA A 500 -51.54 -19.81 -4.94
C ALA A 500 -51.89 -18.86 -3.79
N ARG A 501 -50.86 -18.28 -3.16
CA ARG A 501 -50.96 -17.06 -2.34
C ARG A 501 -49.73 -16.18 -2.51
N GLU A 502 -49.90 -15.05 -3.18
CA GLU A 502 -49.00 -13.90 -3.07
C GLU A 502 -49.19 -13.20 -1.72
N PRO A 503 -48.15 -12.56 -1.17
CA PRO A 503 -48.27 -11.40 -0.30
C PRO A 503 -47.79 -10.15 -1.06
N ALA A 504 -48.62 -9.12 -1.14
CA ALA A 504 -48.30 -7.90 -1.89
C ALA A 504 -47.28 -6.99 -1.16
N ILE A 505 -46.17 -6.67 -1.84
CA ILE A 505 -45.38 -5.45 -1.60
C ILE A 505 -44.99 -4.85 -2.96
N ASP A 506 -45.87 -4.03 -3.52
CA ASP A 506 -45.51 -3.07 -4.57
C ASP A 506 -46.38 -1.81 -4.46
N ARG A 507 -45.74 -0.68 -4.07
CA ARG A 507 -45.92 0.69 -4.59
C ARG A 507 -45.30 1.75 -3.67
N LEU A 508 -44.89 2.86 -4.29
CA LEU A 508 -44.34 4.10 -3.69
C LEU A 508 -42.93 3.91 -3.07
N MET A 509 -41.85 4.50 -3.60
CA MET A 509 -41.70 5.47 -4.69
C MET A 509 -40.57 5.08 -5.66
N THR A 510 -40.75 5.40 -6.95
CA THR A 510 -39.83 5.03 -8.03
C THR A 510 -38.72 6.05 -8.25
N THR A 511 -37.47 5.61 -8.10
CA THR A 511 -36.34 6.09 -8.92
C THR A 511 -35.59 4.86 -9.45
N SER A 512 -34.83 5.02 -10.55
CA SER A 512 -34.33 3.92 -11.38
C SER A 512 -33.66 2.78 -10.61
N ASN A 513 -34.12 1.53 -10.83
CA ASN A 513 -33.50 0.33 -10.26
C ASN A 513 -32.02 0.24 -10.66
N ALA A 514 -31.16 0.49 -9.70
CA ALA A 514 -29.74 0.21 -9.80
C ALA A 514 -29.49 -1.29 -9.60
N GLU A 515 -28.98 -1.96 -10.62
CA GLU A 515 -28.48 -3.33 -10.45
C GLU A 515 -27.03 -3.25 -9.97
N TRP A 516 -26.76 -3.88 -8.83
CA TRP A 516 -25.41 -4.09 -8.35
C TRP A 516 -25.26 -5.46 -7.68
N LYS A 517 -24.05 -6.01 -7.79
CA LYS A 517 -23.67 -7.30 -7.25
C LYS A 517 -22.29 -7.16 -6.61
N LEU A 518 -22.23 -7.39 -5.30
CA LEU A 518 -20.95 -7.66 -4.64
C LEU A 518 -20.53 -9.09 -4.96
N SER A 519 -19.29 -9.28 -5.40
CA SER A 519 -18.66 -10.57 -5.56
C SER A 519 -17.29 -10.58 -4.87
N LEU A 520 -16.99 -11.64 -4.11
CA LEU A 520 -15.66 -11.82 -3.55
C LEU A 520 -14.81 -12.54 -4.60
N THR A 521 -13.72 -11.91 -5.03
CA THR A 521 -12.83 -12.44 -6.08
C THR A 521 -11.44 -12.73 -5.53
N PRO A 522 -10.59 -13.49 -6.25
CA PRO A 522 -9.18 -13.66 -5.90
C PRO A 522 -8.32 -12.37 -5.91
N LYS A 523 -8.87 -11.22 -6.35
CA LYS A 523 -8.25 -9.88 -6.21
C LYS A 523 -8.94 -9.01 -5.13
N GLY A 524 -9.92 -9.54 -4.41
CA GLY A 524 -10.68 -8.85 -3.37
C GLY A 524 -12.14 -8.56 -3.72
N LEU A 525 -12.72 -7.58 -3.02
CA LEU A 525 -14.14 -7.25 -3.11
C LEU A 525 -14.45 -6.50 -4.41
N ARG A 526 -15.14 -7.16 -5.34
CA ARG A 526 -15.60 -6.59 -6.62
C ARG A 526 -17.04 -6.11 -6.46
N VAL A 527 -17.32 -4.93 -7.01
CA VAL A 527 -18.65 -4.33 -7.04
C VAL A 527 -19.03 -4.13 -8.50
N ASP A 528 -19.76 -5.09 -9.06
CA ASP A 528 -20.37 -4.95 -10.37
C ASP A 528 -21.60 -4.05 -10.23
N THR A 529 -21.70 -2.95 -10.97
CA THR A 529 -22.85 -2.04 -10.88
C THR A 529 -23.10 -1.28 -12.18
N ASN A 530 -24.37 -1.00 -12.48
CA ASN A 530 -24.79 -0.18 -13.61
C ASN A 530 -24.86 1.34 -13.31
N ILE A 531 -24.56 1.80 -12.09
CA ILE A 531 -24.72 3.23 -11.73
C ILE A 531 -23.51 4.07 -12.13
N ILE A 532 -23.79 5.17 -12.84
CA ILE A 532 -22.80 6.06 -13.47
C ILE A 532 -22.41 7.26 -12.57
N SER A 533 -22.71 7.24 -11.26
CA SER A 533 -22.50 8.41 -10.37
C SER A 533 -21.71 8.10 -9.10
N LEU A 534 -20.77 8.99 -8.76
CA LEU A 534 -19.91 8.90 -7.58
C LEU A 534 -20.72 8.86 -6.27
N HIS A 535 -21.85 9.59 -6.24
CA HIS A 535 -22.79 9.65 -5.12
C HIS A 535 -23.36 8.27 -4.78
N ALA A 536 -23.73 7.48 -5.80
CA ALA A 536 -24.34 6.17 -5.60
C ALA A 536 -23.30 5.06 -5.34
N LEU A 537 -22.08 5.17 -5.88
CA LEU A 537 -20.99 4.24 -5.56
C LEU A 537 -20.69 4.21 -4.04
N TYR A 538 -20.75 5.38 -3.39
CA TYR A 538 -20.65 5.50 -1.94
C TYR A 538 -21.78 4.78 -1.19
N ASP A 539 -23.02 4.89 -1.68
CA ASP A 539 -24.18 4.22 -1.08
C ASP A 539 -24.14 2.68 -1.28
N ILE A 540 -23.56 2.18 -2.40
CA ILE A 540 -23.28 0.75 -2.59
C ILE A 540 -22.18 0.27 -1.64
N LEU A 541 -21.10 1.05 -1.44
CA LEU A 541 -20.03 0.67 -0.50
C LEU A 541 -20.55 0.58 0.95
N LEU A 542 -21.50 1.43 1.35
CA LEU A 542 -22.19 1.32 2.64
C LEU A 542 -23.11 0.08 2.72
N SER A 543 -23.98 -0.12 1.72
CA SER A 543 -25.01 -1.18 1.74
C SER A 543 -24.53 -2.58 1.29
N GLY A 544 -23.31 -2.67 0.77
CA GLY A 544 -22.65 -3.92 0.40
C GLY A 544 -21.88 -4.56 1.56
N VAL A 545 -21.13 -3.77 2.33
CA VAL A 545 -20.26 -4.31 3.40
C VAL A 545 -21.07 -4.82 4.60
N SER A 546 -22.26 -4.26 4.85
CA SER A 546 -23.21 -4.78 5.86
C SER A 546 -23.60 -6.25 5.66
N ARG A 547 -23.53 -6.75 4.41
CA ARG A 547 -23.91 -8.13 4.05
C ARG A 547 -22.81 -9.17 4.31
N PHE A 548 -21.62 -8.76 4.79
CA PHE A 548 -20.51 -9.65 5.12
C PHE A 548 -20.45 -9.98 6.62
N ASP A 549 -21.25 -10.96 7.05
CA ASP A 549 -21.11 -11.55 8.37
C ASP A 549 -20.00 -12.62 8.39
N LEU A 550 -18.97 -12.41 9.21
CA LEU A 550 -17.83 -13.30 9.43
C LEU A 550 -17.89 -14.04 10.78
N SER A 551 -18.96 -13.87 11.56
CA SER A 551 -19.06 -14.37 12.94
C SER A 551 -19.24 -15.89 13.07
N SER A 552 -19.70 -16.57 12.01
CA SER A 552 -20.15 -17.96 12.03
C SER A 552 -19.05 -19.03 11.95
N ILE A 553 -17.80 -18.66 11.68
CA ILE A 553 -16.73 -19.59 11.26
C ILE A 553 -15.94 -20.22 12.43
N GLN A 554 -16.14 -19.77 13.68
CA GLN A 554 -15.13 -19.96 14.74
C GLN A 554 -15.35 -21.12 15.74
N ASP A 555 -16.53 -21.76 15.79
CA ASP A 555 -16.84 -22.76 16.84
C ASP A 555 -16.42 -24.21 16.50
N THR A 556 -16.02 -24.51 15.26
CA THR A 556 -15.73 -25.89 14.81
C THR A 556 -14.28 -26.36 15.05
N LEU A 557 -13.31 -25.45 15.23
CA LEU A 557 -11.88 -25.78 15.29
C LEU A 557 -11.36 -26.01 16.72
N SER A 558 -11.91 -27.00 17.44
CA SER A 558 -11.45 -27.33 18.80
C SER A 558 -11.38 -28.81 19.18
N GLN A 559 -11.16 -29.73 18.21
CA GLN A 559 -10.88 -31.13 18.53
C GLN A 559 -10.12 -31.93 17.43
N SER A 560 -8.80 -31.73 17.31
CA SER A 560 -7.86 -32.74 16.76
C SER A 560 -6.40 -32.23 16.76
N SER A 561 -5.50 -32.98 17.42
CA SER A 561 -4.04 -33.04 17.15
C SER A 561 -3.32 -33.80 18.27
N SER A 562 -3.10 -35.10 18.08
CA SER A 562 -2.27 -35.92 18.96
C SER A 562 -1.42 -36.88 18.13
N SER A 563 -0.19 -36.46 17.80
CA SER A 563 0.86 -37.31 17.26
C SER A 563 2.21 -36.72 17.64
N THR A 564 3.15 -37.55 18.07
CA THR A 564 4.52 -37.16 18.41
C THR A 564 5.48 -37.53 17.30
N GLU A 565 6.43 -36.66 16.99
CA GLU A 565 7.71 -37.10 16.43
C GLU A 565 8.84 -36.16 16.89
N SER A 566 10.08 -36.66 16.90
CA SER A 566 11.17 -36.05 17.66
C SER A 566 12.50 -36.01 16.90
N ALA A 567 13.11 -34.83 16.82
CA ALA A 567 14.48 -34.60 16.37
C ALA A 567 15.18 -33.59 17.31
N SER A 568 16.52 -33.60 17.37
CA SER A 568 17.25 -33.13 18.56
C SER A 568 18.05 -31.82 18.40
N ARG A 569 17.85 -30.93 19.38
CA ARG A 569 18.74 -29.88 19.92
C ARG A 569 19.65 -29.06 18.97
N ALA A 570 19.26 -27.79 18.82
CA ALA A 570 20.12 -26.66 19.22
C ALA A 570 19.26 -25.67 20.02
N ASP A 571 19.85 -24.81 20.86
CA ASP A 571 19.10 -24.07 21.88
C ASP A 571 18.30 -22.87 21.35
N THR A 572 16.97 -22.95 21.45
CA THR A 572 16.09 -21.78 21.60
C THR A 572 14.75 -22.19 22.22
N ALA A 573 14.39 -21.65 23.38
CA ALA A 573 13.17 -22.04 24.09
C ALA A 573 11.91 -21.39 23.46
N THR A 574 11.19 -22.15 22.63
CA THR A 574 9.90 -21.72 22.05
C THR A 574 8.72 -22.04 22.95
N LEU A 575 7.84 -21.06 23.18
CA LEU A 575 6.61 -21.23 23.96
C LEU A 575 5.54 -22.04 23.21
N LEU A 576 4.75 -22.83 23.93
CA LEU A 576 3.60 -23.58 23.41
C LEU A 576 2.29 -22.79 23.60
N LYS A 577 1.55 -22.64 22.50
CA LYS A 577 0.34 -21.82 22.34
C LYS A 577 -0.80 -22.22 23.30
N LYS A 578 -1.26 -21.31 24.17
CA LYS A 578 -2.41 -21.49 25.08
C LYS A 578 -3.51 -20.43 24.86
N LYS A 579 -4.13 -20.47 23.67
CA LYS A 579 -5.13 -19.50 23.15
C LYS A 579 -4.54 -18.08 22.94
N PRO A 580 -5.18 -17.23 22.10
CA PRO A 580 -4.74 -15.83 21.97
C PRO A 580 -4.91 -15.07 23.29
N LEU A 581 -4.17 -13.97 23.42
CA LEU A 581 -4.37 -12.99 24.49
C LEU A 581 -5.81 -12.49 24.56
N TRP A 582 -6.16 -11.91 25.71
CA TRP A 582 -7.53 -11.55 26.05
C TRP A 582 -8.13 -10.58 25.02
N LYS A 583 -9.11 -11.07 24.26
CA LYS A 583 -9.98 -10.28 23.38
C LYS A 583 -11.33 -10.10 24.06
N SER A 584 -11.72 -8.85 24.26
CA SER A 584 -13.08 -8.54 24.69
C SER A 584 -14.09 -8.90 23.60
N ARG A 585 -15.12 -9.70 23.91
CA ARG A 585 -16.36 -9.68 23.10
C ARG A 585 -17.13 -8.37 23.27
N LEU A 586 -16.85 -7.62 24.34
CA LEU A 586 -17.35 -6.27 24.58
C LEU A 586 -16.42 -5.28 23.86
N LYS A 587 -16.57 -5.15 22.53
CA LYS A 587 -15.87 -4.12 21.74
C LYS A 587 -16.31 -2.74 22.21
N THR A 588 -15.53 -2.08 23.07
CA THR A 588 -15.84 -0.76 23.63
C THR A 588 -14.62 0.14 23.59
N PHE A 589 -14.63 1.12 22.67
CA PHE A 589 -13.81 2.32 22.83
C PHE A 589 -14.22 3.01 24.14
N PRO A 590 -13.30 3.57 24.95
CA PRO A 590 -13.52 3.86 26.38
C PRO A 590 -14.75 4.72 26.67
N LEU A 591 -15.85 4.07 27.07
CA LEU A 591 -17.12 4.63 27.58
C LEU A 591 -17.85 5.69 26.73
N TYR A 592 -17.42 5.94 25.49
CA TYR A 592 -18.14 6.75 24.51
C TYR A 592 -19.34 6.03 23.85
N SER A 593 -19.55 4.73 24.14
CA SER A 593 -20.46 3.85 23.39
C SER A 593 -21.58 3.25 24.25
N SER A 594 -22.83 3.50 23.82
CA SER A 594 -24.12 3.03 24.37
C SER A 594 -24.66 3.70 25.64
N TRP A 595 -25.31 4.86 25.45
CA TRP A 595 -26.49 5.24 26.25
C TRP A 595 -27.72 4.56 25.63
N GLU A 596 -28.49 3.81 26.43
CA GLU A 596 -29.67 3.05 25.98
C GLU A 596 -30.92 3.52 26.73
N THR A 597 -32.06 3.53 26.04
CA THR A 597 -33.31 4.25 26.40
C THR A 597 -34.16 3.60 27.51
N GLU A 598 -33.57 2.80 28.40
CA GLU A 598 -34.27 2.19 29.55
C GLU A 598 -34.59 3.18 30.69
N GLN A 599 -35.12 4.37 30.38
CA GLN A 599 -35.68 5.25 31.40
C GLN A 599 -36.73 6.29 30.94
N ARG A 600 -37.88 5.82 30.43
CA ARG A 600 -39.22 6.25 30.89
C ARG A 600 -40.37 5.54 30.16
N ASN A 601 -41.07 4.66 30.88
CA ASN A 601 -42.44 4.26 30.52
C ASN A 601 -43.42 5.41 30.82
N LYS A 602 -43.53 6.36 29.89
CA LYS A 602 -44.70 7.23 29.74
C LYS A 602 -44.97 7.43 28.24
N PRO A 603 -46.22 7.27 27.76
CA PRO A 603 -46.54 7.61 26.39
C PRO A 603 -46.36 9.13 26.20
N ILE A 604 -45.54 9.50 25.23
CA ILE A 604 -45.46 10.85 24.69
C ILE A 604 -46.25 10.80 23.38
N GLU A 605 -47.23 11.68 23.21
CA GLU A 605 -48.03 11.73 21.98
C GLU A 605 -47.14 12.02 20.77
N GLU A 606 -47.35 11.30 19.67
CA GLU A 606 -46.64 11.54 18.41
C GLU A 606 -47.06 12.89 17.80
N LYS A 607 -46.29 13.93 18.10
CA LYS A 607 -46.32 15.20 17.37
C LYS A 607 -45.02 15.40 16.64
N ASN A 608 -45.10 15.27 15.30
CA ASN A 608 -44.03 15.63 14.39
C ASN A 608 -43.59 17.09 14.65
N ASN A 609 -42.37 17.26 15.15
CA ASN A 609 -41.68 18.54 15.29
C ASN A 609 -40.20 18.29 14.98
N GLU A 610 -39.67 18.99 13.98
CA GLU A 610 -38.25 18.91 13.64
C GLU A 610 -37.41 19.55 14.76
N TYR A 611 -36.43 18.82 15.30
CA TYR A 611 -35.64 19.29 16.44
C TYR A 611 -34.47 20.18 15.98
N ILE A 612 -34.67 21.50 16.00
CA ILE A 612 -33.62 22.49 15.71
C ILE A 612 -33.04 23.08 17.00
N ILE A 613 -31.73 23.34 16.99
CA ILE A 613 -30.97 23.95 18.07
C ILE A 613 -30.60 25.37 17.63
N HIS A 614 -31.19 26.39 18.25
CA HIS A 614 -31.19 27.78 17.75
C HIS A 614 -30.49 28.82 18.64
N ASP A 615 -29.78 28.39 19.68
CA ASP A 615 -29.03 29.29 20.57
C ASP A 615 -27.53 29.31 20.21
N ASP A 616 -27.00 30.50 19.86
CA ASP A 616 -25.56 30.72 19.63
C ASP A 616 -24.73 30.40 20.89
N GLY A 617 -25.28 30.61 22.09
CA GLY A 617 -24.66 30.20 23.34
C GLY A 617 -24.43 28.68 23.40
N THR A 618 -25.40 27.89 22.94
CA THR A 618 -25.35 26.44 22.83
C THR A 618 -24.37 25.97 21.75
N ILE A 619 -24.29 26.66 20.61
CA ILE A 619 -23.25 26.39 19.59
C ILE A 619 -21.86 26.70 20.15
N GLN A 620 -21.66 27.85 20.81
CA GLN A 620 -20.39 28.20 21.45
C GLN A 620 -20.04 27.27 22.61
N HIS A 621 -21.03 26.77 23.36
CA HIS A 621 -20.83 25.76 24.40
C HIS A 621 -20.40 24.42 23.79
N MET A 622 -21.00 23.99 22.68
CA MET A 622 -20.53 22.83 21.91
C MET A 622 -19.10 23.01 21.39
N LEU A 623 -18.72 24.19 20.89
CA LEU A 623 -17.35 24.49 20.47
C LEU A 623 -16.37 24.51 21.66
N ASN A 624 -16.79 24.95 22.84
CA ASN A 624 -15.99 24.83 24.06
C ASN A 624 -15.78 23.37 24.47
N ILE A 625 -16.84 22.53 24.41
CA ILE A 625 -16.75 21.08 24.65
C ILE A 625 -15.85 20.41 23.60
N PHE A 626 -15.95 20.78 22.32
CA PHE A 626 -15.06 20.28 21.28
C PHE A 626 -13.61 20.62 21.59
N CYS A 627 -13.34 21.88 21.97
CA CYS A 627 -12.02 22.25 22.46
C CYS A 627 -11.65 21.37 23.66
N GLU A 628 -12.28 21.49 24.82
CA GLU A 628 -11.86 20.80 26.05
C GLU A 628 -11.66 19.29 25.90
N CYS A 629 -12.57 18.58 25.22
CA CYS A 629 -12.58 17.12 25.16
C CYS A 629 -11.92 16.54 23.89
N PHE A 630 -11.77 17.32 22.81
CA PHE A 630 -11.08 16.92 21.57
C PHE A 630 -9.71 17.62 21.39
N LEU A 631 -9.25 18.42 22.36
CA LEU A 631 -8.06 19.32 22.31
C LEU A 631 -6.71 18.66 22.05
N CYS A 632 -6.68 17.38 21.75
CA CYS A 632 -5.44 16.68 21.46
C CYS A 632 -5.70 15.49 20.51
N LEU A 633 -6.32 15.67 19.34
CA LEU A 633 -5.83 16.49 18.21
C LEU A 633 -6.85 16.38 17.04
N PRO A 634 -6.83 17.24 15.97
CA PRO A 634 -5.64 17.66 15.23
C PRO A 634 -5.68 19.06 14.56
N CYS A 635 -5.54 20.14 15.33
CA CYS A 635 -5.01 21.40 14.81
C CYS A 635 -4.22 22.12 15.92
N PRO A 636 -2.89 22.26 15.82
CA PRO A 636 -2.06 22.92 16.83
C PRO A 636 -1.95 24.44 16.64
N ASP A 637 -2.69 25.02 15.69
CA ASP A 637 -2.72 26.45 15.43
C ASP A 637 -3.89 27.09 16.19
N PRO A 638 -3.66 28.02 17.14
CA PRO A 638 -4.74 28.75 17.81
C PRO A 638 -5.58 29.60 16.85
N GLN A 639 -4.95 30.23 15.85
CA GLN A 639 -5.58 31.15 14.89
C GLN A 639 -6.41 30.38 13.85
N ASN A 640 -5.94 29.19 13.46
CA ASN A 640 -6.61 28.29 12.52
C ASN A 640 -7.34 27.12 13.22
N SER A 641 -7.65 27.28 14.51
CA SER A 641 -8.41 26.30 15.31
C SER A 641 -9.87 26.22 14.86
N VAL A 642 -10.55 25.09 15.13
CA VAL A 642 -11.97 24.89 14.76
C VAL A 642 -12.86 26.04 15.27
N LYS A 643 -12.65 26.48 16.52
CA LYS A 643 -13.40 27.58 17.12
C LYS A 643 -13.07 28.94 16.49
N ALA A 644 -11.78 29.24 16.24
CA ALA A 644 -11.39 30.48 15.58
C ALA A 644 -11.95 30.55 14.14
N ARG A 645 -11.86 29.46 13.39
CA ARG A 645 -12.44 29.34 12.05
C ARG A 645 -13.97 29.48 12.05
N TYR A 646 -14.67 28.92 13.03
CA TYR A 646 -16.12 29.11 13.15
C TYR A 646 -16.47 30.59 13.37
N ASN A 647 -15.84 31.22 14.36
CA ASN A 647 -16.05 32.64 14.67
C ASN A 647 -15.70 33.58 13.49
N ASN A 648 -14.75 33.17 12.65
CA ASN A 648 -14.31 33.91 11.47
C ASN A 648 -15.04 33.50 10.16
N GLY A 649 -16.08 32.66 10.21
CA GLY A 649 -16.84 32.22 9.03
C GLY A 649 -16.06 31.34 8.03
N THR A 650 -14.94 30.74 8.43
CA THR A 650 -14.00 29.99 7.58
C THR A 650 -13.88 28.50 7.94
N LEU A 651 -14.77 27.98 8.81
CA LEU A 651 -14.84 26.56 9.12
C LEU A 651 -15.54 25.80 7.98
N ASP A 652 -14.92 24.73 7.49
CA ASP A 652 -15.50 23.95 6.40
C ASP A 652 -16.85 23.30 6.78
N PRO A 653 -17.89 23.33 5.91
CA PRO A 653 -19.20 22.76 6.19
C PRO A 653 -19.20 21.31 6.66
N LEU A 654 -18.34 20.45 6.09
CA LEU A 654 -18.26 19.04 6.48
C LEU A 654 -17.63 18.92 7.87
N LEU A 655 -16.60 19.72 8.17
CA LEU A 655 -15.95 19.73 9.49
C LEU A 655 -16.87 20.29 10.58
N ALA A 656 -17.58 21.38 10.31
CA ALA A 656 -18.57 21.94 11.23
C ALA A 656 -19.64 20.91 11.62
N ASN A 657 -20.25 20.23 10.62
CA ASN A 657 -21.28 19.22 10.89
C ASN A 657 -20.73 17.97 11.60
N SER A 658 -19.51 17.50 11.27
CA SER A 658 -18.87 16.40 12.01
C SER A 658 -18.63 16.78 13.48
N VAL A 659 -18.10 17.99 13.74
CA VAL A 659 -17.90 18.52 15.09
C VAL A 659 -19.21 18.56 15.86
N PHE A 660 -20.25 19.19 15.31
CA PHE A 660 -21.54 19.36 16.01
C PHE A 660 -22.25 18.03 16.29
N ALA A 661 -22.15 17.04 15.40
CA ALA A 661 -22.66 15.69 15.66
C ALA A 661 -22.04 15.07 16.91
N TRP A 662 -20.71 15.13 17.02
CA TRP A 662 -19.97 14.57 18.15
C TRP A 662 -20.21 15.36 19.44
N THR A 663 -20.16 16.69 19.40
CA THR A 663 -20.35 17.54 20.58
C THR A 663 -21.77 17.47 21.14
N ALA A 664 -22.79 17.35 20.28
CA ALA A 664 -24.17 17.27 20.76
C ALA A 664 -24.39 15.99 21.57
N ARG A 665 -23.92 14.83 21.07
CA ARG A 665 -24.00 13.56 21.81
C ARG A 665 -23.10 13.58 23.05
N HIS A 666 -21.85 14.00 22.94
CA HIS A 666 -20.93 14.03 24.09
C HIS A 666 -21.40 15.02 25.17
N GLY A 667 -21.98 16.16 24.77
CA GLY A 667 -22.60 17.13 25.65
C GLY A 667 -23.80 16.57 26.41
N ALA A 668 -24.68 15.83 25.73
CA ALA A 668 -25.83 15.19 26.37
C ALA A 668 -25.47 14.06 27.35
N ILE A 669 -24.41 13.28 27.08
CA ILE A 669 -23.95 12.24 28.01
C ILE A 669 -23.16 12.83 29.19
N HIS A 670 -22.25 13.78 28.93
CA HIS A 670 -21.23 14.18 29.90
C HIS A 670 -21.30 15.63 30.39
N HIS A 671 -21.97 16.55 29.69
CA HIS A 671 -22.02 17.98 30.07
C HIS A 671 -23.41 18.45 30.53
N ASP A 672 -24.46 17.62 30.43
CA ASP A 672 -25.87 17.97 30.69
C ASP A 672 -26.43 18.97 29.66
N LEU A 673 -25.89 18.95 28.44
CA LEU A 673 -26.36 19.73 27.30
C LEU A 673 -27.54 18.99 26.65
N PHE A 674 -28.70 19.65 26.48
CA PHE A 674 -29.97 19.01 26.10
C PHE A 674 -30.52 18.03 27.18
N PRO A 675 -30.73 18.51 28.42
CA PRO A 675 -31.16 17.67 29.54
C PRO A 675 -32.47 16.91 29.23
N GLY A 676 -32.46 15.61 29.48
CA GLY A 676 -33.63 14.74 29.26
C GLY A 676 -33.92 14.34 27.81
N LYS A 677 -33.06 14.69 26.84
CA LYS A 677 -33.12 14.17 25.46
C LYS A 677 -32.22 12.95 25.27
N ASP A 678 -32.54 12.11 24.28
CA ASP A 678 -31.69 11.00 23.86
C ASP A 678 -30.39 11.54 23.21
N PRO A 679 -29.20 11.23 23.77
CA PRO A 679 -27.92 11.66 23.21
C PRO A 679 -27.69 11.21 21.77
N ASN A 680 -28.28 10.10 21.35
CA ASN A 680 -28.13 9.57 20.00
C ASN A 680 -28.89 10.44 18.98
N GLN A 681 -30.06 10.95 19.35
CA GLN A 681 -30.91 11.79 18.49
C GLN A 681 -30.35 13.21 18.33
N VAL A 682 -29.84 13.85 19.39
CA VAL A 682 -29.38 15.25 19.31
C VAL A 682 -28.19 15.49 18.39
N GLY A 683 -27.34 14.47 18.16
CA GLY A 683 -26.24 14.55 17.18
C GLY A 683 -26.61 14.10 15.76
N GLN A 684 -27.76 13.45 15.59
CA GLN A 684 -28.12 12.75 14.34
C GLN A 684 -28.32 13.69 13.14
N PRO A 685 -28.98 14.87 13.24
CA PRO A 685 -29.15 15.77 12.09
C PRO A 685 -27.81 16.26 11.52
N PHE A 686 -26.88 16.66 12.39
CA PHE A 686 -25.53 17.06 12.00
C PHE A 686 -24.75 15.90 11.35
N PHE A 687 -24.86 14.68 11.91
CA PHE A 687 -24.20 13.50 11.34
C PHE A 687 -24.74 13.16 9.94
N LEU A 688 -26.06 13.19 9.76
CA LEU A 688 -26.68 12.99 8.45
C LEU A 688 -26.27 14.08 7.45
N LYS A 689 -26.15 15.34 7.89
CA LYS A 689 -25.66 16.40 7.01
C LYS A 689 -24.19 16.18 6.62
N ALA A 690 -23.32 15.79 7.55
CA ALA A 690 -21.94 15.42 7.24
C ALA A 690 -21.87 14.23 6.26
N LYS A 691 -22.69 13.20 6.47
CA LYS A 691 -22.83 12.03 5.57
C LYS A 691 -23.34 12.39 4.17
N SER A 692 -24.08 13.49 4.00
CA SER A 692 -24.39 14.04 2.66
C SER A 692 -23.20 14.75 2.02
N LEU A 693 -22.54 15.66 2.76
CA LEU A 693 -21.45 16.51 2.26
C LEU A 693 -20.19 15.72 1.88
N ILE A 694 -19.98 14.54 2.48
CA ILE A 694 -18.79 13.73 2.21
C ILE A 694 -18.84 13.00 0.86
N LYS A 695 -20.03 12.76 0.30
CA LYS A 695 -20.21 12.10 -1.01
C LYS A 695 -19.55 12.89 -2.15
N GLU A 696 -19.60 14.22 -2.07
CA GLU A 696 -18.97 15.16 -3.01
C GLU A 696 -17.45 15.26 -2.85
N ARG A 697 -16.90 14.69 -1.78
CA ARG A 697 -15.53 14.90 -1.29
C ARG A 697 -14.71 13.62 -1.09
N PHE A 698 -15.32 12.44 -1.26
CA PHE A 698 -14.71 11.12 -1.09
C PHE A 698 -13.33 10.95 -1.76
N MET A 699 -13.17 11.49 -2.99
CA MET A 699 -11.91 11.46 -3.75
C MET A 699 -10.97 12.65 -3.47
N LYS A 700 -11.43 13.71 -2.78
CA LYS A 700 -10.68 14.96 -2.55
C LYS A 700 -9.93 14.91 -1.23
N THR A 701 -8.67 14.49 -1.26
CA THR A 701 -7.78 14.50 -0.10
C THR A 701 -7.59 15.94 0.42
N SER A 702 -7.99 16.17 1.67
CA SER A 702 -7.84 17.46 2.35
C SER A 702 -7.79 17.27 3.86
N VAL A 703 -7.10 18.19 4.55
CA VAL A 703 -6.93 18.19 6.02
C VAL A 703 -8.28 18.21 6.73
N ASP A 704 -9.21 19.05 6.28
CA ASP A 704 -10.55 19.16 6.87
C ASP A 704 -11.39 17.90 6.65
N THR A 705 -11.40 17.33 5.44
CA THR A 705 -12.18 16.11 5.16
C THR A 705 -11.64 14.91 5.94
N MET A 706 -10.31 14.80 6.12
CA MET A 706 -9.69 13.80 6.99
C MET A 706 -10.05 14.01 8.47
N HIS A 707 -10.08 15.26 8.95
CA HIS A 707 -10.50 15.59 10.31
C HIS A 707 -11.98 15.24 10.54
N SER A 708 -12.86 15.56 9.58
CA SER A 708 -14.26 15.12 9.56
C SER A 708 -14.40 13.61 9.63
N LEU A 709 -13.65 12.87 8.81
CA LEU A 709 -13.63 11.41 8.79
C LEU A 709 -13.22 10.80 10.14
N ILE A 710 -12.22 11.38 10.81
CA ILE A 710 -11.79 11.00 12.16
C ILE A 710 -12.94 11.21 13.18
N ILE A 711 -13.61 12.36 13.15
CA ILE A 711 -14.73 12.64 14.05
C ILE A 711 -15.94 11.73 13.73
N MET A 712 -16.24 11.49 12.45
CA MET A 712 -17.32 10.61 12.01
C MET A 712 -17.09 9.16 12.42
N TYR A 713 -15.85 8.64 12.33
CA TYR A 713 -15.51 7.32 12.90
C TYR A 713 -15.86 7.23 14.39
N ILE A 714 -15.42 8.21 15.20
CA ILE A 714 -15.65 8.27 16.64
C ILE A 714 -17.14 8.47 16.95
N TYR A 715 -17.89 9.19 16.11
CA TYR A 715 -19.33 9.27 16.21
C TYR A 715 -19.97 7.90 15.95
N THR A 716 -19.78 7.32 14.76
CA THR A 716 -20.45 6.08 14.33
C THR A 716 -20.15 4.90 15.26
N ILE A 717 -18.90 4.68 15.68
CA ILE A 717 -18.54 3.56 16.57
C ILE A 717 -19.16 3.66 17.97
N GLY A 718 -19.66 4.84 18.37
CA GLY A 718 -20.36 5.05 19.64
C GLY A 718 -21.89 4.85 19.57
N ILE A 719 -22.48 4.66 18.39
CA ILE A 719 -23.94 4.49 18.23
C ILE A 719 -24.36 3.08 18.70
N PRO A 720 -25.30 2.95 19.65
CA PRO A 720 -25.91 1.67 19.97
C PRO A 720 -26.85 1.22 18.84
N SER A 721 -26.74 -0.05 18.42
CA SER A 721 -27.64 -0.67 17.44
C SER A 721 -27.66 -2.18 17.59
N GLU A 722 -28.82 -2.77 17.30
CA GLU A 722 -29.01 -4.21 17.14
C GLU A 722 -28.27 -4.73 15.90
N GLN A 723 -28.26 -3.94 14.82
CA GLN A 723 -27.54 -4.19 13.57
C GLN A 723 -26.06 -3.78 13.67
N LYS A 724 -25.37 -4.27 14.71
CA LYS A 724 -24.02 -3.82 15.08
C LYS A 724 -22.99 -3.93 13.94
N THR A 725 -23.10 -4.97 13.11
CA THR A 725 -22.20 -5.23 11.98
C THR A 725 -22.22 -4.12 10.93
N GLU A 726 -23.37 -3.48 10.70
CA GLU A 726 -23.50 -2.41 9.70
C GLU A 726 -22.83 -1.12 10.20
N ILE A 727 -23.12 -0.72 11.45
CA ILE A 727 -22.55 0.48 12.07
C ILE A 727 -21.04 0.34 12.25
N GLU A 728 -20.54 -0.83 12.66
CA GLU A 728 -19.10 -1.09 12.67
C GLU A 728 -18.51 -0.92 11.26
N SER A 729 -19.15 -1.47 10.23
CA SER A 729 -18.65 -1.39 8.85
C SER A 729 -18.60 0.03 8.30
N GLU A 730 -19.64 0.84 8.53
CA GLU A 730 -19.66 2.27 8.19
C GLU A 730 -18.53 3.03 8.91
N ALA A 731 -18.33 2.77 10.22
CA ALA A 731 -17.24 3.38 10.97
C ALA A 731 -15.86 3.05 10.35
N TYR A 732 -15.62 1.79 9.98
CA TYR A 732 -14.35 1.39 9.35
C TYR A 732 -14.13 2.01 7.96
N ILE A 733 -15.19 2.32 7.20
CA ILE A 733 -15.06 3.10 5.95
C ILE A 733 -14.52 4.51 6.26
N TYR A 734 -15.06 5.20 7.27
CA TYR A 734 -14.57 6.53 7.64
C TYR A 734 -13.11 6.51 8.10
N LEU A 735 -12.73 5.54 8.94
CA LEU A 735 -11.34 5.40 9.38
C LEU A 735 -10.38 5.04 8.22
N GLY A 736 -10.80 4.14 7.31
CA GLY A 736 -10.01 3.77 6.14
C GLY A 736 -9.74 4.94 5.19
N LEU A 737 -10.75 5.81 4.99
CA LEU A 737 -10.58 7.05 4.22
C LEU A 737 -9.69 8.07 4.93
N ALA A 738 -9.77 8.19 6.26
CA ALA A 738 -8.84 9.03 7.04
C ALA A 738 -7.39 8.51 6.94
N ILE A 739 -7.19 7.19 7.01
CA ILE A 739 -5.88 6.55 6.76
C ILE A 739 -5.36 6.89 5.37
N ARG A 740 -6.18 6.72 4.32
CA ARG A 740 -5.80 7.09 2.94
C ARG A 740 -5.34 8.54 2.86
N MET A 741 -6.16 9.49 3.31
CA MET A 741 -5.84 10.92 3.25
C MET A 741 -4.59 11.29 4.07
N CYS A 742 -4.36 10.63 5.21
CA CYS A 742 -3.17 10.81 6.03
C CYS A 742 -1.89 10.33 5.32
N LEU A 743 -1.97 9.22 4.57
CA LEU A 743 -0.86 8.69 3.78
C LEU A 743 -0.58 9.56 2.54
N ASP A 744 -1.63 9.97 1.81
CA ASP A 744 -1.54 10.89 0.66
C ASP A 744 -0.86 12.22 1.03
N LEU A 745 -1.25 12.80 2.18
CA LEU A 745 -0.65 14.03 2.74
C LEU A 745 0.75 13.80 3.34
N LYS A 746 1.31 12.58 3.19
CA LYS A 746 2.64 12.15 3.66
C LYS A 746 2.88 12.36 5.15
N MET A 747 1.82 12.43 5.96
CA MET A 747 1.93 12.68 7.41
C MET A 747 2.58 11.53 8.19
N HIS A 748 2.73 10.36 7.56
CA HIS A 748 3.54 9.24 8.06
C HIS A 748 5.07 9.48 7.97
N GLN A 749 5.49 10.55 7.28
CA GLN A 749 6.88 10.96 7.11
C GLN A 749 7.16 12.21 7.94
N GLU A 750 8.38 12.35 8.46
CA GLU A 750 8.73 13.55 9.22
C GLU A 750 8.73 14.79 8.32
N SER A 751 7.91 15.78 8.70
CA SER A 751 7.64 16.95 7.88
C SER A 751 8.84 17.89 7.81
N LYS A 752 9.29 18.19 6.59
CA LYS A 752 10.37 19.16 6.30
C LYS A 752 9.88 20.62 6.25
N HIS A 753 8.67 20.94 6.72
CA HIS A 753 8.20 22.32 6.79
C HIS A 753 8.96 23.11 7.87
N ASP A 754 9.39 24.32 7.51
CA ASP A 754 10.05 25.27 8.42
C ASP A 754 9.10 25.68 9.57
N SER A 755 7.81 25.82 9.27
CA SER A 755 6.76 26.07 10.26
C SER A 755 6.63 24.89 11.22
N GLU A 756 6.97 25.14 12.49
CA GLU A 756 6.78 24.19 13.57
C GLU A 756 5.32 23.78 13.77
N ILE A 757 4.38 24.74 13.61
CA ILE A 757 2.94 24.47 13.72
C ILE A 757 2.49 23.47 12.63
N GLU A 758 3.00 23.59 11.40
CA GLU A 758 2.70 22.65 10.31
C GLU A 758 3.37 21.28 10.51
N ARG A 759 4.62 21.26 10.98
CA ARG A 759 5.34 20.02 11.32
C ARG A 759 4.62 19.25 12.42
N GLU A 760 4.24 19.94 13.49
CA GLU A 760 3.41 19.38 14.55
C GLU A 760 2.06 18.94 14.03
N LYS A 761 1.34 19.73 13.23
CA LYS A 761 0.03 19.36 12.66
C LYS A 761 0.10 18.00 11.96
N ASN A 762 1.13 17.77 11.15
CA ASN A 762 1.31 16.52 10.42
C ASN A 762 1.59 15.33 11.36
N ARG A 763 2.55 15.45 12.30
CA ARG A 763 2.80 14.44 13.36
C ARG A 763 1.50 14.11 14.10
N ARG A 764 0.76 15.14 14.47
CA ARG A 764 -0.45 15.10 15.30
C ARG A 764 -1.61 14.39 14.60
N PHE A 765 -1.85 14.66 13.32
CA PHE A 765 -2.81 13.90 12.51
C PHE A 765 -2.43 12.42 12.41
N PHE A 766 -1.18 12.12 12.07
CA PHE A 766 -0.74 10.74 11.89
C PHE A 766 -0.91 9.91 13.17
N TRP A 767 -0.48 10.43 14.31
CA TRP A 767 -0.57 9.67 15.56
C TRP A 767 -2.01 9.50 16.08
N VAL A 768 -2.94 10.41 15.77
CA VAL A 768 -4.39 10.20 15.97
C VAL A 768 -4.88 9.04 15.10
N VAL A 769 -4.56 9.04 13.80
CA VAL A 769 -4.97 7.97 12.87
C VAL A 769 -4.37 6.62 13.29
N TYR A 770 -3.10 6.59 13.70
CA TYR A 770 -2.42 5.40 14.24
C TYR A 770 -3.07 4.87 15.52
N PHE A 771 -3.48 5.76 16.43
CA PHE A 771 -4.18 5.40 17.67
C PHE A 771 -5.56 4.78 17.40
N LEU A 772 -6.35 5.42 16.53
CA LEU A 772 -7.70 4.99 16.18
C LEU A 772 -7.69 3.67 15.40
N GLU A 773 -6.74 3.48 14.48
CA GLU A 773 -6.51 2.19 13.81
C GLU A 773 -6.10 1.12 14.81
N THR A 774 -5.11 1.40 15.66
CA THR A 774 -4.56 0.38 16.56
C THR A 774 -5.64 -0.19 17.47
N LEU A 775 -6.53 0.66 18.01
CA LEU A 775 -7.67 0.20 18.80
C LEU A 775 -8.74 -0.48 17.92
N GLY A 776 -9.14 0.13 16.81
CA GLY A 776 -10.17 -0.43 15.92
C GLY A 776 -9.83 -1.83 15.40
N SER A 777 -8.61 -2.06 14.91
CA SER A 777 -8.13 -3.36 14.45
C SER A 777 -8.11 -4.41 15.57
N VAL A 778 -7.64 -4.04 16.77
CA VAL A 778 -7.53 -4.96 17.92
C VAL A 778 -8.89 -5.47 18.40
N HIS A 779 -9.94 -4.63 18.38
CA HIS A 779 -11.28 -5.06 18.79
C HIS A 779 -12.09 -5.73 17.65
N SER A 780 -11.62 -5.73 16.39
CA SER A 780 -12.39 -6.24 15.24
C SER A 780 -11.74 -7.40 14.48
N ASP A 781 -10.57 -7.87 14.90
CA ASP A 781 -9.76 -8.89 14.22
C ASP A 781 -9.40 -8.54 12.75
N LYS A 782 -9.50 -7.25 12.39
CA LYS A 782 -9.13 -6.73 11.06
C LYS A 782 -7.62 -6.46 10.98
N PRO A 783 -6.97 -6.70 9.83
CA PRO A 783 -5.56 -6.37 9.64
C PRO A 783 -5.34 -4.85 9.69
N PHE A 784 -4.18 -4.43 10.20
CA PHE A 784 -3.77 -3.03 10.14
C PHE A 784 -3.42 -2.60 8.70
N ALA A 785 -3.91 -1.44 8.28
CA ALA A 785 -3.75 -0.85 6.95
C ALA A 785 -2.63 0.21 6.86
N LEU A 786 -2.25 0.84 7.98
CA LEU A 786 -1.06 1.70 8.05
C LEU A 786 0.22 0.89 7.75
N PRO A 787 1.22 1.55 7.14
CA PRO A 787 2.42 0.88 6.64
C PRO A 787 3.28 0.31 7.77
N PRO A 788 4.19 -0.65 7.48
CA PRO A 788 5.08 -1.25 8.46
C PRO A 788 6.03 -0.24 9.12
N LYS A 789 6.56 -0.61 10.29
CA LYS A 789 7.35 0.25 11.21
C LYS A 789 8.57 0.92 10.56
N ASN A 790 9.13 0.34 9.50
CA ASN A 790 10.25 0.89 8.72
C ASN A 790 9.86 2.05 7.78
N MET A 791 8.58 2.20 7.42
CA MET A 791 8.09 3.29 6.57
C MET A 791 7.57 4.50 7.37
N ILE A 792 7.34 4.34 8.67
CA ILE A 792 6.89 5.40 9.57
C ILE A 792 8.12 6.14 10.10
N THR A 793 8.43 7.30 9.52
CA THR A 793 9.57 8.14 9.95
C THR A 793 9.16 9.37 10.76
N VAL A 794 7.86 9.70 10.77
CA VAL A 794 7.30 10.81 11.55
C VAL A 794 7.50 10.60 13.05
N GLN A 795 7.98 11.65 13.72
CA GLN A 795 8.26 11.64 15.16
C GLN A 795 6.97 11.76 15.97
N PHE A 796 7.05 11.43 17.26
CA PHE A 796 5.97 11.74 18.20
C PHE A 796 5.78 13.27 18.31
N PRO A 797 4.55 13.76 18.55
CA PRO A 797 4.32 15.19 18.73
C PRO A 797 5.03 15.74 19.97
N THR A 798 5.24 17.06 19.99
CA THR A 798 5.85 17.81 21.09
C THR A 798 4.95 18.95 21.55
N VAL A 799 4.98 19.30 22.83
CA VAL A 799 4.19 20.42 23.40
C VAL A 799 4.76 21.76 22.93
N LEU A 800 3.93 22.58 22.28
CA LEU A 800 4.31 23.92 21.80
C LEU A 800 4.31 24.95 22.94
N ASP A 801 5.07 26.04 22.79
CA ASP A 801 5.22 27.08 23.83
C ASP A 801 3.88 27.67 24.31
N HIS A 802 2.92 27.85 23.42
CA HIS A 802 1.59 28.37 23.79
C HIS A 802 0.72 27.34 24.54
N GLU A 803 1.04 26.05 24.44
CA GLU A 803 0.35 24.94 25.12
C GLU A 803 0.89 24.69 26.54
N GLN A 804 2.07 25.22 26.88
CA GLN A 804 2.77 24.99 28.17
C GLN A 804 2.03 25.52 29.42
N LYS A 805 0.83 26.10 29.28
CA LYS A 805 0.10 26.79 30.36
C LYS A 805 -1.21 26.07 30.73
N GLY A 806 -1.44 25.95 32.04
CA GLY A 806 -2.68 25.41 32.60
C GLY A 806 -2.95 23.95 32.21
N ASP A 807 -4.23 23.59 32.17
CA ASP A 807 -4.69 22.22 31.92
C ASP A 807 -4.49 21.74 30.47
N LEU A 808 -4.27 22.67 29.53
CA LEU A 808 -3.96 22.38 28.12
C LEU A 808 -2.66 21.57 27.99
N LYS A 809 -1.62 21.96 28.73
CA LYS A 809 -0.33 21.25 28.78
C LYS A 809 -0.54 19.76 29.06
N TYR A 810 -1.28 19.44 30.13
CA TYR A 810 -1.49 18.07 30.56
C TYR A 810 -2.33 17.26 29.56
N ARG A 811 -3.26 17.89 28.82
CA ARG A 811 -4.03 17.24 27.74
C ARG A 811 -3.12 16.85 26.56
N VAL A 812 -2.25 17.76 26.13
CA VAL A 812 -1.29 17.50 25.03
C VAL A 812 -0.24 16.46 25.44
N GLU A 813 0.36 16.60 26.64
CA GLU A 813 1.30 15.61 27.20
C GLU A 813 0.65 14.22 27.34
N PHE A 814 -0.59 14.16 27.85
CA PHE A 814 -1.35 12.92 27.96
C PHE A 814 -1.46 12.21 26.61
N MET A 815 -1.91 12.88 25.55
CA MET A 815 -2.07 12.23 24.25
C MET A 815 -0.74 11.87 23.57
N ILE A 816 0.32 12.68 23.74
CA ILE A 816 1.68 12.29 23.31
C ILE A 816 2.09 10.95 23.97
N GLN A 817 1.79 10.78 25.26
CA GLN A 817 2.08 9.55 25.98
C GLN A 817 1.11 8.41 25.64
N ARG A 818 -0.16 8.69 25.31
CA ARG A 818 -1.10 7.70 24.75
C ARG A 818 -0.61 7.15 23.42
N PHE A 819 -0.18 8.00 22.48
CA PHE A 819 0.38 7.56 21.20
C PHE A 819 1.62 6.66 21.40
N LYS A 820 2.51 7.03 22.33
CA LYS A 820 3.68 6.22 22.68
C LYS A 820 3.29 4.84 23.23
N ILE A 821 2.40 4.77 24.22
CA ILE A 821 2.00 3.49 24.82
C ILE A 821 1.12 2.65 23.88
N THR A 822 0.31 3.25 23.01
CA THR A 822 -0.47 2.52 21.99
C THR A 822 0.43 1.93 20.90
N ARG A 823 1.57 2.56 20.58
CA ARG A 823 2.60 1.93 19.73
C ARG A 823 3.18 0.65 20.36
N ILE A 824 3.37 0.64 21.68
CA ILE A 824 3.82 -0.56 22.43
C ILE A 824 2.72 -1.61 22.42
N TYR A 825 1.45 -1.23 22.63
CA TYR A 825 0.32 -2.17 22.56
C TYR A 825 0.21 -2.88 21.20
N ARG A 826 0.42 -2.15 20.09
CA ARG A 826 0.48 -2.75 18.75
C ARG A 826 1.63 -3.77 18.63
N ASN A 827 2.79 -3.48 19.23
CA ASN A 827 3.94 -4.41 19.26
C ASN A 827 3.61 -5.67 20.09
N ILE A 828 2.93 -5.53 21.23
CA ILE A 828 2.40 -6.66 22.02
C ILE A 828 1.51 -7.51 21.12
N ILE A 829 0.37 -6.99 20.67
CA ILE A 829 -0.62 -7.78 19.92
C ILE A 829 -0.02 -8.44 18.67
N TYR A 830 0.83 -7.74 17.92
CA TYR A 830 1.45 -8.30 16.72
C TYR A 830 2.43 -9.45 17.04
N LYS A 831 3.22 -9.34 18.11
CA LYS A 831 4.21 -10.38 18.47
C LYS A 831 3.63 -11.54 19.28
N THR A 832 2.59 -11.30 20.09
CA THR A 832 1.91 -12.34 20.86
C THR A 832 0.87 -13.13 20.04
N THR A 833 0.71 -12.83 18.75
CA THR A 833 -0.11 -13.60 17.81
C THR A 833 0.70 -14.48 16.86
N GLU A 834 2.04 -14.39 16.87
CA GLU A 834 2.94 -15.33 16.19
C GLU A 834 2.83 -16.73 16.84
N ASP A 835 2.90 -17.81 16.04
CA ASP A 835 2.63 -19.18 16.54
C ASP A 835 3.61 -19.70 17.59
N LYS A 836 4.81 -19.12 17.65
CA LYS A 836 5.87 -19.41 18.63
C LYS A 836 6.59 -18.10 19.00
N PRO A 837 6.04 -17.25 19.89
CA PRO A 837 6.70 -16.01 20.27
C PRO A 837 8.03 -16.32 20.96
N LEU A 838 9.09 -15.61 20.57
CA LEU A 838 10.43 -15.79 21.15
C LEU A 838 10.52 -15.02 22.47
N LEU A 839 11.09 -15.63 23.50
CA LEU A 839 11.27 -14.97 24.81
C LEU A 839 12.09 -13.67 24.72
N SER A 840 13.00 -13.58 23.75
CA SER A 840 13.75 -12.36 23.43
C SER A 840 12.88 -11.22 22.85
N GLN A 841 11.83 -11.54 22.10
CA GLN A 841 10.86 -10.54 21.63
C GLN A 841 10.00 -10.03 22.80
N VAL A 842 9.55 -10.93 23.68
CA VAL A 842 8.79 -10.58 24.89
C VAL A 842 9.62 -9.65 25.79
N SER A 843 10.87 -10.01 26.06
CA SER A 843 11.81 -9.18 26.85
C SER A 843 12.14 -7.83 26.20
N ALA A 844 12.19 -7.76 24.86
CA ALA A 844 12.38 -6.49 24.16
C ALA A 844 11.16 -5.55 24.29
N ILE A 845 9.93 -6.10 24.32
CA ILE A 845 8.70 -5.33 24.49
C ILE A 845 8.53 -4.91 25.96
N ASP A 846 8.82 -5.79 26.90
CA ASP A 846 8.88 -5.50 28.34
C ASP A 846 9.81 -4.30 28.62
N LYS A 847 11.03 -4.34 28.07
CA LYS A 847 11.98 -3.22 28.15
C LYS A 847 11.48 -1.95 27.46
N GLU A 848 10.73 -2.04 26.36
CA GLU A 848 10.12 -0.87 25.70
C GLU A 848 9.03 -0.23 26.61
N LEU A 849 8.25 -1.05 27.31
CA LEU A 849 7.19 -0.66 28.23
C LEU A 849 7.76 -0.07 29.55
N GLU A 850 8.78 -0.70 30.12
CA GLU A 850 9.54 -0.18 31.28
C GLU A 850 10.22 1.15 30.94
N THR A 851 10.95 1.22 29.82
CA THR A 851 11.62 2.45 29.38
C THR A 851 10.63 3.59 29.19
N TRP A 852 9.46 3.31 28.60
CA TRP A 852 8.38 4.30 28.49
C TRP A 852 7.90 4.78 29.87
N TYR A 853 7.65 3.86 30.80
CA TYR A 853 7.19 4.20 32.14
C TYR A 853 8.22 5.04 32.90
N ILE A 854 9.50 4.64 32.88
CA ILE A 854 10.61 5.40 33.46
C ILE A 854 10.70 6.80 32.84
N SER A 855 10.41 6.95 31.54
CA SER A 855 10.41 8.25 30.85
C SER A 855 9.24 9.19 31.19
N LEU A 856 8.20 8.71 31.89
CA LEU A 856 7.09 9.57 32.31
C LEU A 856 7.55 10.64 33.33
N PRO A 857 7.08 11.89 33.23
CA PRO A 857 7.18 12.86 34.30
C PRO A 857 6.65 12.29 35.62
N ALA A 858 7.25 12.63 36.76
CA ALA A 858 6.86 12.09 38.06
C ALA A 858 5.36 12.27 38.38
N TYR A 859 4.77 13.39 37.95
CA TYR A 859 3.34 13.65 38.14
C TYR A 859 2.40 12.86 37.19
N LEU A 860 2.93 12.11 36.22
CA LEU A 860 2.16 11.17 35.40
C LEU A 860 2.40 9.70 35.78
N LYS A 861 3.28 9.44 36.75
CA LYS A 861 3.47 8.11 37.37
C LYS A 861 2.52 7.94 38.55
N TYR A 862 2.16 6.69 38.81
CA TYR A 862 1.52 6.24 40.04
C TYR A 862 2.51 5.41 40.86
N GLU A 863 2.73 5.78 42.11
CA GLU A 863 3.56 5.01 43.04
C GLU A 863 2.69 4.40 44.15
N SER A 864 2.99 3.18 44.59
CA SER A 864 2.14 2.46 45.56
C SER A 864 1.94 3.28 46.84
N GLY A 865 0.68 3.42 47.27
CA GLY A 865 0.27 4.32 48.35
C GLY A 865 0.02 5.78 47.94
N ASP A 866 0.14 6.16 46.65
CA ASP A 866 -0.32 7.47 46.16
C ASP A 866 -1.81 7.70 46.46
N LEU A 867 -2.61 6.63 46.60
CA LEU A 867 -4.01 6.65 47.06
C LEU A 867 -4.23 7.47 48.35
N THR A 868 -3.20 7.60 49.21
CA THR A 868 -3.26 8.37 50.46
C THR A 868 -2.22 9.50 50.53
N LYS A 869 -1.09 9.40 49.82
CA LYS A 869 -0.05 10.45 49.79
C LYS A 869 -0.44 11.67 48.94
N ARG A 870 -1.28 11.47 47.93
CA ARG A 870 -1.54 12.44 46.86
C ARG A 870 -2.96 12.99 46.98
N ASN A 871 -3.13 14.31 46.84
CA ASN A 871 -4.46 14.91 46.88
C ASN A 871 -5.20 14.67 45.56
N TRP A 872 -6.07 13.65 45.55
CA TRP A 872 -6.93 13.34 44.41
C TRP A 872 -8.17 14.22 44.31
N ASN A 873 -8.56 14.97 45.35
CA ASN A 873 -9.74 15.84 45.30
C ASN A 873 -9.44 17.12 44.49
N THR A 874 -9.49 17.01 43.16
CA THR A 874 -9.26 18.11 42.22
C THR A 874 -9.91 17.85 40.86
N THR A 875 -10.20 18.92 40.12
CA THR A 875 -10.75 18.84 38.75
C THR A 875 -9.67 18.75 37.66
N SER A 876 -8.41 19.08 37.98
CA SER A 876 -7.34 19.23 36.97
C SER A 876 -7.08 17.95 36.17
N PHE A 877 -6.96 18.12 34.86
CA PHE A 877 -6.63 17.04 33.93
C PHE A 877 -5.25 16.43 34.19
N LYS A 878 -4.36 17.09 34.95
CA LYS A 878 -3.09 16.52 35.45
C LYS A 878 -3.27 15.18 36.15
N GLU A 879 -4.16 15.15 37.15
CA GLU A 879 -4.40 13.97 37.97
C GLU A 879 -5.21 12.92 37.21
N GLN A 880 -6.15 13.36 36.36
CA GLN A 880 -6.83 12.48 35.41
C GLN A 880 -5.85 11.80 34.44
N SER A 881 -4.83 12.53 33.96
CA SER A 881 -3.82 12.02 33.02
C SER A 881 -2.94 10.96 33.67
N CYS A 882 -2.54 11.20 34.91
CA CYS A 882 -1.86 10.20 35.73
C CYS A 882 -2.70 8.92 35.79
N ILE A 883 -3.93 8.98 36.29
CA ILE A 883 -4.76 7.77 36.45
C ILE A 883 -4.99 7.06 35.10
N LYS A 884 -5.35 7.79 34.04
CA LYS A 884 -5.61 7.23 32.71
C LYS A 884 -4.37 6.55 32.10
N LEU A 885 -3.17 7.11 32.23
CA LEU A 885 -1.94 6.48 31.71
C LEU A 885 -1.52 5.24 32.52
N ASN A 886 -1.72 5.27 33.84
CA ASN A 886 -1.34 4.15 34.71
C ASN A 886 -2.31 2.97 34.57
N PHE A 887 -3.60 3.20 34.32
CA PHE A 887 -4.54 2.14 33.94
C PHE A 887 -4.06 1.37 32.68
N GLU A 888 -3.63 2.11 31.66
CA GLU A 888 -3.17 1.54 30.38
C GLU A 888 -1.82 0.82 30.50
N TYR A 889 -0.92 1.32 31.36
CA TYR A 889 0.35 0.66 31.69
C TYR A 889 0.13 -0.70 32.37
N ASN A 890 -0.67 -0.73 33.44
CA ASN A 890 -0.96 -1.96 34.18
C ASN A 890 -1.73 -2.96 33.29
N PHE A 891 -2.64 -2.51 32.42
CA PHE A 891 -3.27 -3.36 31.41
C PHE A 891 -2.25 -3.98 30.43
N GLN A 892 -1.29 -3.21 29.91
CA GLN A 892 -0.29 -3.74 28.97
C GLN A 892 0.70 -4.72 29.63
N LEU A 893 1.06 -4.51 30.91
CA LEU A 893 1.80 -5.52 31.69
C LEU A 893 1.00 -6.83 31.79
N CYS A 894 -0.28 -6.75 32.18
CA CYS A 894 -1.16 -7.91 32.29
C CYS A 894 -1.38 -8.64 30.95
N GLN A 895 -1.38 -7.92 29.82
CA GLN A 895 -1.44 -8.52 28.49
C GLN A 895 -0.12 -9.22 28.11
N LEU A 896 1.03 -8.57 28.34
CA LEU A 896 2.33 -9.14 28.00
C LEU A 896 2.67 -10.40 28.82
N TYR A 897 2.47 -10.33 30.14
CA TYR A 897 2.78 -11.42 31.07
C TYR A 897 1.66 -12.45 31.19
N GLY A 898 0.43 -12.12 30.77
CA GLY A 898 -0.71 -13.04 30.74
C GLY A 898 -0.49 -14.30 29.88
N LEU A 899 0.46 -14.26 28.93
CA LEU A 899 0.90 -15.41 28.13
C LEU A 899 1.39 -16.60 28.96
N PHE A 900 1.98 -16.36 30.13
CA PHE A 900 2.69 -17.39 30.90
C PHE A 900 1.79 -18.16 31.89
N PHE A 901 0.52 -17.77 32.04
CA PHE A 901 -0.40 -18.44 32.96
C PHE A 901 -0.78 -19.85 32.47
N SER A 902 -0.41 -20.88 33.21
CA SER A 902 -1.03 -22.19 33.07
C SER A 902 -2.33 -22.31 33.89
N LYS A 903 -3.26 -23.16 33.42
CA LYS A 903 -4.43 -23.62 34.20
C LYS A 903 -4.15 -24.91 34.98
N SER A 904 -2.89 -25.36 35.01
CA SER A 904 -2.50 -26.70 35.48
C SER A 904 -1.84 -26.60 36.85
N SER A 905 -2.55 -27.01 37.90
CA SER A 905 -2.09 -27.11 39.28
C SER A 905 -1.11 -28.28 39.49
N SER A 906 0.02 -28.22 38.78
CA SER A 906 1.16 -29.14 38.93
C SER A 906 2.28 -28.47 39.72
N ASN A 907 2.85 -29.15 40.72
CA ASN A 907 3.85 -28.60 41.66
C ASN A 907 5.19 -28.13 41.06
N ASN A 908 5.35 -28.12 39.73
CA ASN A 908 6.55 -27.68 39.01
C ASN A 908 6.27 -26.43 38.16
N SER A 909 5.72 -25.37 38.78
CA SER A 909 5.64 -24.05 38.11
C SER A 909 7.02 -23.51 37.78
N SER A 910 7.16 -22.93 36.59
CA SER A 910 8.45 -22.37 36.15
C SER A 910 8.76 -21.03 36.83
N THR A 911 10.04 -20.68 36.96
CA THR A 911 10.46 -19.36 37.48
C THR A 911 9.85 -18.20 36.70
N ILE A 912 9.64 -18.37 35.39
CA ILE A 912 8.98 -17.38 34.53
C ILE A 912 7.49 -17.25 34.86
N GLU A 913 6.80 -18.35 35.13
CA GLU A 913 5.38 -18.35 35.53
C GLU A 913 5.18 -17.66 36.90
N VAL A 914 6.07 -17.90 37.86
CA VAL A 914 6.05 -17.23 39.18
C VAL A 914 6.28 -15.72 39.04
N LEU A 915 7.30 -15.29 38.28
CA LEU A 915 7.58 -13.87 38.03
C LEU A 915 6.43 -13.18 37.28
N SER A 916 5.86 -13.85 36.27
CA SER A 916 4.71 -13.34 35.51
C SER A 916 3.46 -13.20 36.39
N ARG A 917 3.28 -14.07 37.39
CA ARG A 917 2.20 -13.99 38.38
C ARG A 917 2.36 -12.76 39.26
N ASP A 918 3.55 -12.51 39.81
CA ASP A 918 3.83 -11.34 40.66
C ASP A 918 3.58 -10.02 39.91
N ILE A 919 4.10 -9.90 38.67
CA ILE A 919 3.91 -8.70 37.85
C ILE A 919 2.43 -8.46 37.54
N CYS A 920 1.68 -9.49 37.13
CA CYS A 920 0.24 -9.41 36.89
C CYS A 920 -0.55 -9.09 38.16
N LEU A 921 -0.18 -9.69 39.31
CA LEU A 921 -0.79 -9.42 40.61
C LEU A 921 -0.62 -7.94 40.98
N LYS A 922 0.62 -7.43 40.94
CA LYS A 922 0.95 -6.04 41.25
C LYS A 922 0.19 -5.06 40.34
N ALA A 923 0.11 -5.37 39.05
CA ALA A 923 -0.64 -4.57 38.09
C ALA A 923 -2.17 -4.59 38.34
N ALA A 924 -2.72 -5.73 38.74
CA ALA A 924 -4.12 -5.87 39.17
C ALA A 924 -4.42 -5.10 40.47
N HIS A 925 -3.47 -5.04 41.41
CA HIS A 925 -3.59 -4.24 42.64
C HIS A 925 -3.58 -2.74 42.34
N ASN A 926 -2.57 -2.26 41.59
CA ASN A 926 -2.49 -0.88 41.14
C ASN A 926 -3.78 -0.44 40.43
N THR A 927 -4.39 -1.32 39.63
CA THR A 927 -5.62 -1.05 38.88
C THR A 927 -6.85 -0.85 39.80
N VAL A 928 -6.87 -1.46 40.99
CA VAL A 928 -7.91 -1.21 42.01
C VAL A 928 -7.59 0.05 42.81
N GLU A 929 -6.34 0.29 43.20
CA GLU A 929 -5.97 1.56 43.85
C GLU A 929 -6.25 2.78 42.95
N LEU A 930 -5.99 2.68 41.64
CA LEU A 930 -6.31 3.70 40.63
C LEU A 930 -7.83 3.92 40.47
N LEU A 931 -8.64 2.88 40.66
CA LEU A 931 -10.11 2.99 40.67
C LEU A 931 -10.60 3.72 41.92
N GLU A 932 -10.00 3.47 43.09
CA GLU A 932 -10.26 4.22 44.32
C GLU A 932 -9.80 5.70 44.20
N CYS A 933 -8.64 5.96 43.59
CA CYS A 933 -8.19 7.32 43.27
C CYS A 933 -9.16 8.06 42.32
N TRP A 934 -9.76 7.34 41.36
CA TRP A 934 -10.77 7.92 40.47
C TRP A 934 -12.06 8.31 41.20
N VAL A 935 -12.46 7.60 42.25
CA VAL A 935 -13.61 8.00 43.09
C VAL A 935 -13.31 9.31 43.83
N GLN A 936 -12.08 9.47 44.35
CA GLN A 936 -11.67 10.69 45.05
C GLN A 936 -11.60 11.95 44.14
N LEU A 937 -11.42 11.78 42.83
CA LEU A 937 -11.41 12.88 41.85
C LEU A 937 -12.76 13.62 41.70
N ASN A 938 -13.87 13.03 42.17
CA ASN A 938 -15.22 13.59 42.07
C ASN A 938 -15.59 14.09 40.65
N GLN A 939 -15.02 13.45 39.61
CA GLN A 939 -15.28 13.78 38.21
C GLN A 939 -16.50 13.00 37.69
N ARG A 940 -17.17 13.57 36.69
CA ARG A 940 -18.16 12.82 35.88
C ARG A 940 -17.46 11.56 35.32
N TRP A 941 -18.16 10.42 35.36
CA TRP A 941 -17.50 9.11 35.36
C TRP A 941 -16.73 8.78 34.06
N CYS A 942 -15.88 7.76 34.15
CA CYS A 942 -14.56 7.80 33.53
C CYS A 942 -14.47 7.68 32.00
N HIS A 943 -13.27 7.99 31.50
CA HIS A 943 -12.81 7.78 30.13
C HIS A 943 -11.68 6.73 30.09
N PHE A 944 -11.79 5.62 30.84
CA PHE A 944 -10.85 4.49 30.76
C PHE A 944 -11.55 3.23 30.24
N SER A 945 -10.79 2.30 29.64
CA SER A 945 -11.38 1.07 29.09
C SER A 945 -11.84 0.13 30.23
N LEU A 946 -13.09 -0.36 30.15
CA LEU A 946 -13.61 -1.38 31.07
C LEU A 946 -12.81 -2.70 30.97
N GLU A 947 -12.14 -2.91 29.85
CA GLU A 947 -11.22 -4.03 29.61
C GLU A 947 -10.13 -4.14 30.69
N ASN A 948 -9.63 -3.01 31.19
CA ASN A 948 -8.61 -2.96 32.26
C ASN A 948 -9.13 -3.61 33.56
N LEU A 949 -10.41 -3.39 33.86
CA LEU A 949 -11.10 -4.00 34.99
C LEU A 949 -11.45 -5.47 34.71
N MET A 950 -11.83 -5.83 33.49
CA MET A 950 -12.11 -7.23 33.11
C MET A 950 -10.87 -8.13 33.21
N VAL A 951 -9.71 -7.65 32.74
CA VAL A 951 -8.42 -8.37 32.86
C VAL A 951 -8.03 -8.52 34.33
N THR A 952 -8.16 -7.46 35.12
CA THR A 952 -7.97 -7.48 36.60
C THR A 952 -8.88 -8.51 37.29
N THR A 953 -10.17 -8.55 36.94
CA THR A 953 -11.11 -9.55 37.44
C THR A 953 -10.71 -10.98 37.05
N MET A 954 -10.15 -11.19 35.86
CA MET A 954 -9.67 -12.51 35.42
C MET A 954 -8.39 -12.95 36.12
N ILE A 955 -7.47 -12.03 36.43
CA ILE A 955 -6.27 -12.31 37.22
C ILE A 955 -6.68 -12.74 38.63
N TYR A 956 -7.53 -11.96 39.31
CA TYR A 956 -8.03 -12.35 40.64
C TYR A 956 -8.77 -13.69 40.61
N ASN A 957 -9.58 -13.99 39.60
CA ASN A 957 -10.22 -15.31 39.46
C ASN A 957 -9.22 -16.48 39.34
N ASN A 958 -8.08 -16.28 38.65
CA ASN A 958 -7.02 -17.29 38.61
C ASN A 958 -6.42 -17.50 40.01
N ILE A 959 -6.10 -16.40 40.70
CA ILE A 959 -5.54 -16.41 42.06
C ILE A 959 -6.48 -17.06 43.08
N LEU A 960 -7.80 -16.86 42.98
CA LEU A 960 -8.80 -17.56 43.80
C LEU A 960 -8.74 -19.09 43.66
N SER A 961 -8.17 -19.61 42.56
CA SER A 961 -7.98 -21.05 42.30
C SER A 961 -6.64 -21.61 42.83
N GLN A 962 -5.80 -20.79 43.46
CA GLN A 962 -4.44 -21.16 43.91
C GLN A 962 -4.40 -21.54 45.41
N PRO A 963 -3.37 -22.25 45.90
CA PRO A 963 -3.32 -22.69 47.30
C PRO A 963 -3.01 -21.59 48.32
N ASP A 964 -2.38 -20.48 47.93
CA ASP A 964 -1.99 -19.41 48.85
C ASP A 964 -3.21 -18.76 49.55
N ALA A 965 -3.20 -18.69 50.88
CA ALA A 965 -4.33 -18.12 51.63
C ALA A 965 -4.34 -16.58 51.64
N SER A 966 -3.16 -15.95 51.57
CA SER A 966 -3.02 -14.50 51.64
C SER A 966 -3.32 -13.84 50.30
N GLU A 967 -2.80 -14.37 49.19
CA GLU A 967 -3.13 -13.86 47.85
C GLU A 967 -4.65 -13.95 47.57
N ARG A 968 -5.30 -15.02 48.05
CA ARG A 968 -6.75 -15.24 47.85
C ARG A 968 -7.64 -14.26 48.59
N GLU A 969 -7.37 -13.97 49.87
CA GLU A 969 -8.21 -13.04 50.62
C GLU A 969 -8.07 -11.61 50.06
N ILE A 970 -6.86 -11.18 49.67
CA ILE A 970 -6.66 -9.86 49.03
C ILE A 970 -7.36 -9.81 47.65
N ALA A 971 -7.28 -10.89 46.85
CA ALA A 971 -8.00 -10.99 45.58
C ALA A 971 -9.53 -10.88 45.76
N LYS A 972 -10.08 -11.53 46.80
CA LYS A 972 -11.49 -11.43 47.18
C LYS A 972 -11.87 -10.00 47.59
N THR A 973 -11.14 -9.37 48.52
CA THR A 973 -11.41 -7.98 48.96
C THR A 973 -11.34 -6.99 47.79
N ASN A 974 -10.38 -7.16 46.87
CA ASN A 974 -10.25 -6.28 45.72
C ASN A 974 -11.38 -6.47 44.70
N LEU A 975 -11.90 -7.69 44.52
CA LEU A 975 -13.10 -7.94 43.72
C LEU A 975 -14.38 -7.35 44.36
N GLU A 976 -14.52 -7.45 45.69
CA GLU A 976 -15.60 -6.78 46.44
C GLU A 976 -15.54 -5.26 46.24
N LYS A 977 -14.38 -4.64 46.50
CA LYS A 977 -14.12 -3.21 46.25
C LYS A 977 -14.55 -2.78 44.83
N MET A 978 -14.09 -3.50 43.80
CA MET A 978 -14.46 -3.23 42.41
C MET A 978 -15.98 -3.28 42.21
N ALA A 979 -16.66 -4.32 42.72
CA ALA A 979 -18.11 -4.45 42.59
C ALA A 979 -18.87 -3.31 43.29
N HIS A 980 -18.46 -2.91 44.50
CA HIS A 980 -19.08 -1.79 45.22
C HIS A 980 -18.87 -0.46 44.49
N ILE A 981 -17.65 -0.14 44.03
CA ILE A 981 -17.37 1.11 43.30
C ILE A 981 -18.18 1.18 41.99
N LEU A 982 -18.29 0.06 41.26
CA LEU A 982 -19.05 -0.04 40.02
C LEU A 982 -20.57 0.10 40.24
N LEU A 983 -21.11 -0.39 41.37
CA LEU A 983 -22.53 -0.25 41.72
C LEU A 983 -22.89 1.15 42.26
N SER A 984 -21.96 1.82 42.95
CA SER A 984 -22.14 3.20 43.41
C SER A 984 -21.89 4.25 42.31
N ALA A 985 -21.31 3.86 41.17
CA ALA A 985 -20.98 4.76 40.07
C ALA A 985 -22.21 5.42 39.41
N PRO A 986 -22.10 6.66 38.88
CA PRO A 986 -23.13 7.26 38.02
C PRO A 986 -23.53 6.40 36.81
N VAL A 987 -22.59 5.61 36.27
CA VAL A 987 -22.81 4.69 35.14
C VAL A 987 -23.12 3.24 35.54
N ARG A 988 -23.49 2.99 36.81
CA ARG A 988 -23.94 1.67 37.30
C ARG A 988 -25.02 0.99 36.43
N HIS A 989 -25.80 1.79 35.69
CA HIS A 989 -26.85 1.37 34.78
C HIS A 989 -26.33 0.88 33.42
N HIS A 990 -25.06 1.10 33.08
CA HIS A 990 -24.50 0.78 31.76
C HIS A 990 -24.29 -0.73 31.62
N LYS A 991 -24.82 -1.34 30.55
CA LYS A 991 -24.81 -2.80 30.33
C LYS A 991 -23.45 -3.50 30.52
N TYR A 992 -22.33 -2.84 30.18
CA TYR A 992 -20.99 -3.42 30.35
C TYR A 992 -20.49 -3.37 31.80
N VAL A 993 -20.89 -2.34 32.56
CA VAL A 993 -20.68 -2.27 34.02
C VAL A 993 -21.51 -3.35 34.71
N LEU A 994 -22.79 -3.49 34.33
CA LEU A 994 -23.66 -4.58 34.81
C LEU A 994 -23.09 -5.97 34.45
N SER A 995 -22.57 -6.15 33.24
CA SER A 995 -21.94 -7.40 32.79
C SER A 995 -20.70 -7.75 33.62
N LEU A 996 -19.83 -6.76 33.88
CA LEU A 996 -18.65 -6.93 34.74
C LEU A 996 -19.03 -7.25 36.19
N VAL A 997 -19.95 -6.50 36.79
CA VAL A 997 -20.44 -6.77 38.15
C VAL A 997 -21.11 -8.15 38.24
N ASN A 998 -21.89 -8.55 37.24
CA ASN A 998 -22.48 -9.89 37.17
C ASN A 998 -21.42 -10.99 37.01
N ARG A 999 -20.31 -10.74 36.29
CA ARG A 999 -19.19 -11.68 36.24
C ARG A 999 -18.51 -11.81 37.60
N ILE A 1000 -18.30 -10.71 38.33
CA ILE A 1000 -17.75 -10.75 39.70
C ILE A 1000 -18.70 -11.51 40.64
N LYS A 1001 -20.01 -11.22 40.63
CA LYS A 1001 -21.04 -11.97 41.38
C LYS A 1001 -21.12 -13.46 41.02
N THR A 1002 -20.72 -13.81 39.80
CA THR A 1002 -20.66 -15.21 39.35
C THR A 1002 -19.39 -15.91 39.85
N ILE A 1003 -18.24 -15.22 39.85
CA ILE A 1003 -16.98 -15.73 40.44
C ILE A 1003 -17.17 -16.06 41.93
N PHE A 1004 -17.87 -15.21 42.69
CA PHE A 1004 -18.13 -15.46 44.11
C PHE A 1004 -18.97 -16.73 44.35
N ARG A 1005 -20.01 -16.97 43.53
CA ARG A 1005 -20.85 -18.16 43.64
C ARG A 1005 -20.14 -19.43 43.13
N GLU A 1006 -19.45 -19.34 42.00
CA GLU A 1006 -18.74 -20.46 41.35
C GLU A 1006 -17.48 -20.89 42.12
N THR A 1007 -16.70 -19.95 42.67
CA THR A 1007 -15.33 -20.19 43.17
C THR A 1007 -15.20 -20.03 44.69
N LEU A 1008 -16.01 -19.18 45.32
CA LEU A 1008 -15.98 -18.92 46.77
C LEU A 1008 -17.21 -19.44 47.51
N HIS A 1009 -18.22 -19.96 46.80
CA HIS A 1009 -19.51 -20.41 47.32
C HIS A 1009 -20.19 -19.41 48.27
N THR A 1010 -20.00 -18.13 48.01
CA THR A 1010 -20.57 -16.99 48.75
C THR A 1010 -21.34 -16.07 47.81
N GLU A 1011 -22.22 -15.24 48.36
CA GLU A 1011 -22.82 -14.12 47.62
C GLU A 1011 -22.21 -12.80 48.10
N ILE A 1012 -21.99 -11.87 47.16
CA ILE A 1012 -21.55 -10.52 47.48
C ILE A 1012 -22.72 -9.79 48.13
N ILE A 1013 -22.58 -9.42 49.41
CA ILE A 1013 -23.58 -8.68 50.18
C ILE A 1013 -23.64 -7.23 49.65
N THR A 1014 -24.41 -7.03 48.59
CA THR A 1014 -24.74 -5.70 48.07
C THR A 1014 -26.07 -5.27 48.68
N ASP A 1015 -26.03 -4.54 49.80
CA ASP A 1015 -27.23 -4.06 50.50
C ASP A 1015 -28.15 -3.29 49.56
N LYS A 1016 -29.35 -3.82 49.32
CA LYS A 1016 -30.35 -3.20 48.43
C LYS A 1016 -30.77 -1.81 48.89
N ASP A 1017 -30.73 -1.58 50.21
CA ASP A 1017 -31.15 -0.33 50.83
C ASP A 1017 -30.03 0.74 50.87
N SER A 1018 -28.82 0.41 50.38
CA SER A 1018 -27.70 1.36 50.21
C SER A 1018 -27.74 2.15 48.90
N LEU A 1019 -28.77 1.92 48.06
CA LEU A 1019 -29.00 2.68 46.83
C LEU A 1019 -29.33 4.15 47.15
N MET A 1020 -28.30 5.01 47.15
CA MET A 1020 -28.51 6.45 47.24
C MET A 1020 -29.48 6.92 46.14
N PRO A 1021 -30.50 7.75 46.49
CA PRO A 1021 -31.41 8.31 45.50
C PRO A 1021 -30.63 9.14 44.46
N PRO A 1022 -31.14 9.28 43.23
CA PRO A 1022 -30.51 10.13 42.24
C PRO A 1022 -30.35 11.55 42.80
N VAL A 1023 -29.15 12.13 42.68
CA VAL A 1023 -28.87 13.48 43.15
C VAL A 1023 -29.73 14.46 42.35
N THR A 1024 -30.77 15.00 42.99
CA THR A 1024 -31.68 15.96 42.37
C THR A 1024 -30.91 17.23 42.02
N LEU A 1025 -30.82 17.56 40.73
CA LEU A 1025 -30.05 18.72 40.23
C LEU A 1025 -30.84 20.04 40.41
N SER A 1026 -31.54 20.19 41.54
CA SER A 1026 -32.57 21.22 41.77
C SER A 1026 -32.05 22.57 42.26
N ASN A 1027 -30.76 22.67 42.63
CA ASN A 1027 -30.26 23.81 43.41
C ASN A 1027 -29.35 24.78 42.63
N LEU A 1028 -29.36 24.75 41.30
CA LEU A 1028 -28.63 25.69 40.43
C LEU A 1028 -29.45 26.33 39.31
N LEU A 1029 -30.73 25.98 39.16
CA LEU A 1029 -31.62 26.58 38.15
C LEU A 1029 -32.63 27.55 38.79
N SER A 1030 -32.14 28.72 39.18
CA SER A 1030 -32.99 29.85 39.57
C SER A 1030 -32.56 31.14 38.89
N ASN A 1031 -32.93 31.30 37.60
CA ASN A 1031 -33.61 32.50 37.10
C ASN A 1031 -33.96 32.42 35.59
N GLN A 1032 -35.08 33.04 35.23
CA GLN A 1032 -35.45 33.53 33.88
C GLN A 1032 -35.47 32.52 32.72
N TYR A 1033 -36.56 31.75 32.65
CA TYR A 1033 -37.23 31.53 31.36
C TYR A 1033 -38.17 32.72 31.08
N GLN A 1034 -38.23 33.17 29.83
CA GLN A 1034 -39.33 33.97 29.30
C GLN A 1034 -39.87 33.31 28.03
N GLU A 1035 -41.19 33.38 27.84
CA GLU A 1035 -41.90 32.79 26.71
C GLU A 1035 -41.69 33.64 25.45
N PHE A 1036 -41.60 33.00 24.28
CA PHE A 1036 -41.78 33.67 22.98
C PHE A 1036 -42.60 32.81 22.02
N HIS A 1037 -43.32 33.50 21.14
CA HIS A 1037 -44.38 32.94 20.29
C HIS A 1037 -43.86 32.30 18.99
N HIS A 1038 -44.72 31.47 18.37
CA HIS A 1038 -44.53 30.95 17.02
C HIS A 1038 -44.52 32.05 15.95
N GLU A 1039 -43.64 31.92 14.96
CA GLU A 1039 -43.96 32.23 13.56
C GLU A 1039 -43.09 31.38 12.61
N HIS A 1040 -43.46 31.31 11.32
CA HIS A 1040 -43.01 30.26 10.38
C HIS A 1040 -41.62 30.51 9.77
N PHE A 1041 -40.66 29.59 9.97
CA PHE A 1041 -39.40 29.58 9.21
C PHE A 1041 -38.94 28.16 8.85
N SER A 1042 -38.74 27.94 7.55
CA SER A 1042 -37.91 26.87 6.98
C SER A 1042 -36.49 27.42 6.70
N ASP A 1043 -35.55 26.50 6.47
CA ASP A 1043 -34.11 26.74 6.24
C ASP A 1043 -33.27 27.09 7.48
N PHE A 1044 -32.52 26.09 7.99
CA PHE A 1044 -31.13 26.29 8.42
C PHE A 1044 -30.30 25.01 8.30
N VAL A 1045 -29.56 24.92 7.20
CA VAL A 1045 -28.52 23.90 6.95
C VAL A 1045 -27.31 24.64 6.39
N TYR A 1046 -26.16 24.56 7.06
CA TYR A 1046 -24.99 25.38 6.74
C TYR A 1046 -24.53 25.19 5.28
N THR A 1047 -24.64 26.26 4.50
CA THR A 1047 -24.37 26.34 3.05
C THR A 1047 -23.69 27.69 2.72
N PRO A 1048 -22.81 27.75 1.71
CA PRO A 1048 -21.80 28.82 1.62
C PRO A 1048 -22.23 30.04 0.77
N THR A 1049 -23.21 30.82 1.24
CA THR A 1049 -23.48 32.18 0.70
C THR A 1049 -24.12 33.09 1.76
N LEU A 1050 -23.32 33.94 2.42
CA LEU A 1050 -23.69 35.28 2.95
C LEU A 1050 -22.52 35.88 3.76
N LEU A 1051 -21.54 36.46 3.07
CA LEU A 1051 -20.57 37.38 3.70
C LEU A 1051 -20.02 38.40 2.70
N ASP A 1052 -20.93 39.05 1.99
CA ASP A 1052 -20.66 40.31 1.30
C ASP A 1052 -21.90 41.21 1.40
N TYR A 1053 -21.71 42.53 1.34
CA TYR A 1053 -22.72 43.57 1.64
C TYR A 1053 -23.34 43.55 3.05
N ASN A 1054 -22.66 44.20 3.99
CA ASN A 1054 -23.35 45.23 4.79
C ASN A 1054 -22.38 46.25 5.40
N HIS A 1055 -22.00 47.27 4.62
CA HIS A 1055 -21.50 48.53 5.18
C HIS A 1055 -21.74 49.68 4.20
N HIS A 1056 -22.33 50.78 4.71
CA HIS A 1056 -22.60 52.07 4.02
C HIS A 1056 -23.70 52.08 2.94
N ILE A 1057 -24.61 53.08 2.88
CA ILE A 1057 -24.96 54.12 3.87
C ILE A 1057 -26.40 54.63 3.63
N LEU A 1058 -26.88 55.51 4.52
CA LEU A 1058 -28.16 56.23 4.42
C LEU A 1058 -28.35 57.03 3.11
N SER A 1059 -29.62 57.37 2.84
CA SER A 1059 -30.12 58.47 1.98
C SER A 1059 -30.28 58.26 0.46
N SER A 1060 -31.56 58.15 0.06
CA SER A 1060 -32.23 58.83 -1.07
C SER A 1060 -31.63 58.91 -2.49
N SER A 1061 -32.47 58.44 -3.42
CA SER A 1061 -32.85 59.03 -4.72
C SER A 1061 -31.98 58.88 -6.00
N SER A 1062 -32.69 58.38 -7.03
CA SER A 1062 -32.62 58.72 -8.48
C SER A 1062 -31.43 58.32 -9.37
N PHE A 1063 -31.77 57.49 -10.38
CA PHE A 1063 -31.39 57.55 -11.81
C PHE A 1063 -29.93 57.86 -12.24
N GLY A 1064 -29.30 56.96 -13.01
CA GLY A 1064 -28.15 57.33 -13.86
C GLY A 1064 -27.48 56.18 -14.63
N LYS A 1065 -27.63 56.18 -15.96
CA LYS A 1065 -27.15 55.19 -16.96
C LYS A 1065 -25.65 54.81 -16.94
N LYS A 1066 -25.38 53.59 -17.43
CA LYS A 1066 -24.20 53.11 -18.24
C LYS A 1066 -23.54 54.18 -19.16
N PRO A 1067 -22.27 54.05 -19.63
CA PRO A 1067 -21.73 52.80 -20.25
C PRO A 1067 -20.22 52.43 -20.13
N ASP A 1068 -19.94 51.13 -20.33
CA ASP A 1068 -18.96 50.45 -21.22
C ASP A 1068 -17.66 51.15 -21.70
N TYR A 1069 -16.48 50.46 -21.64
CA TYR A 1069 -15.77 49.86 -22.82
C TYR A 1069 -14.41 49.14 -22.52
N ASP A 1070 -14.22 47.99 -23.20
CA ASP A 1070 -13.07 47.14 -23.61
C ASP A 1070 -11.57 47.26 -23.18
N ALA A 1071 -10.86 46.13 -23.45
CA ALA A 1071 -9.53 46.02 -24.12
C ALA A 1071 -8.28 45.47 -23.37
N SER A 1072 -8.18 44.14 -23.31
CA SER A 1072 -7.04 43.31 -23.79
C SER A 1072 -5.58 43.45 -23.25
N SER A 1073 -5.16 42.39 -22.54
CA SER A 1073 -4.09 41.43 -22.93
C SER A 1073 -2.62 41.51 -22.41
N SER A 1074 -2.05 40.30 -22.29
CA SER A 1074 -0.63 39.91 -22.23
C SER A 1074 0.16 40.14 -20.92
N TYR A 1075 1.04 39.17 -20.61
CA TYR A 1075 2.17 39.29 -19.67
C TYR A 1075 3.32 38.39 -20.13
N GLN A 1076 4.56 38.85 -19.94
CA GLN A 1076 5.81 38.10 -20.19
C GLN A 1076 6.65 38.01 -18.91
N TYR A 1077 7.83 37.37 -18.99
CA TYR A 1077 8.62 36.85 -17.86
C TYR A 1077 9.98 37.55 -17.71
N SER A 1078 10.68 37.29 -16.59
CA SER A 1078 12.15 37.51 -16.35
C SER A 1078 12.53 38.84 -15.62
N PRO A 1079 13.75 38.98 -15.00
CA PRO A 1079 13.83 38.90 -13.53
C PRO A 1079 14.66 40.04 -12.82
N PRO A 1080 15.71 39.83 -11.98
CA PRO A 1080 15.65 40.21 -10.55
C PRO A 1080 16.77 41.16 -10.04
N HIS A 1081 16.61 41.78 -8.86
CA HIS A 1081 17.72 42.36 -8.08
C HIS A 1081 17.47 42.46 -6.55
N TYR A 1082 18.57 42.54 -5.78
CA TYR A 1082 18.64 42.75 -4.32
C TYR A 1082 18.54 44.25 -3.93
N TYR A 1083 18.19 44.57 -2.67
CA TYR A 1083 18.96 45.47 -1.78
C TYR A 1083 18.38 45.59 -0.34
N THR A 1084 19.23 45.87 0.65
CA THR A 1084 18.93 46.39 2.01
C THR A 1084 19.98 47.46 2.36
N PRO A 1085 19.76 48.44 3.29
CA PRO A 1085 20.23 48.27 4.70
C PRO A 1085 19.60 49.19 5.80
N ALA A 1086 20.12 49.03 7.04
CA ALA A 1086 20.13 49.97 8.20
C ALA A 1086 18.82 50.17 9.03
N SER A 1087 18.84 50.58 10.33
CA SER A 1087 19.88 51.28 11.12
C SER A 1087 19.86 51.11 12.67
N VAL A 1088 21.05 51.03 13.30
CA VAL A 1088 21.46 51.63 14.63
C VAL A 1088 21.06 50.94 15.99
N THR A 1089 21.86 51.25 17.04
CA THR A 1089 22.11 50.58 18.36
C THR A 1089 22.45 51.62 19.47
N PRO A 1090 22.88 51.33 20.73
CA PRO A 1090 22.65 50.27 21.76
C PRO A 1090 22.16 50.89 23.13
N PRO A 1091 22.29 50.29 24.36
CA PRO A 1091 23.56 50.30 25.16
C PRO A 1091 23.84 49.20 26.23
N ILE A 1092 25.13 48.79 26.33
CA ILE A 1092 26.02 48.56 27.52
C ILE A 1092 25.54 47.86 28.83
N HIS A 1093 26.22 46.75 29.23
CA HIS A 1093 26.83 46.39 30.56
C HIS A 1093 27.04 44.85 30.69
N SER A 1094 27.92 44.23 31.53
CA SER A 1094 29.34 44.46 31.90
C SER A 1094 29.91 43.26 32.74
N GLN A 1095 31.25 43.03 32.73
CA GLN A 1095 32.06 42.15 33.63
C GLN A 1095 31.99 40.59 33.46
N SER A 1096 33.00 39.74 33.81
CA SER A 1096 34.50 39.86 33.88
C SER A 1096 35.22 38.53 34.31
N TRP A 1097 36.50 38.31 33.91
CA TRP A 1097 37.52 37.27 34.31
C TRP A 1097 37.21 35.79 33.93
N THR A 1098 38.02 34.92 33.26
CA THR A 1098 39.49 34.60 33.05
C THR A 1098 40.12 33.64 34.08
N PRO A 1099 41.26 32.94 33.81
CA PRO A 1099 42.09 32.79 32.58
C PRO A 1099 41.87 31.40 31.90
N ILE A 1100 42.76 30.57 31.27
CA ILE A 1100 44.23 30.39 30.99
C ILE A 1100 44.30 29.70 29.58
N MET A 1101 45.11 30.03 28.55
CA MET A 1101 46.58 29.99 28.30
C MET A 1101 47.20 28.54 28.24
N LEU A 1102 48.15 28.14 27.36
CA LEU A 1102 49.08 28.82 26.41
C LEU A 1102 49.46 27.93 25.19
N ASN A 1103 49.77 28.56 24.03
CA ASN A 1103 50.72 28.22 22.92
C ASN A 1103 50.67 26.86 22.15
N HIS A 1104 50.89 26.74 20.83
CA HIS A 1104 51.88 27.31 19.86
C HIS A 1104 53.31 26.71 19.99
N SER A 1105 54.08 26.39 18.93
CA SER A 1105 53.87 26.46 17.45
C SER A 1105 54.99 25.79 16.60
N ALA A 1106 54.63 25.31 15.40
CA ALA A 1106 55.32 25.47 14.09
C ALA A 1106 56.75 24.90 13.74
N VAL A 1107 56.79 24.16 12.62
CA VAL A 1107 57.67 24.31 11.42
C VAL A 1107 59.17 23.95 11.45
N ALA A 1108 59.63 23.19 10.43
CA ALA A 1108 60.88 23.34 9.61
C ALA A 1108 61.57 22.02 9.18
N THR A 1109 62.15 22.03 7.98
CA THR A 1109 62.85 20.98 7.21
C THR A 1109 64.36 20.86 7.49
N ALA A 1110 64.95 19.67 7.24
CA ALA A 1110 66.36 19.48 6.81
C ALA A 1110 66.61 18.04 6.26
N THR A 1111 67.79 17.78 5.65
CA THR A 1111 68.17 16.51 4.97
C THR A 1111 69.68 16.23 5.14
N ILE A 1112 70.11 14.94 5.12
CA ILE A 1112 71.45 14.37 4.73
C ILE A 1112 71.59 12.93 5.34
N THR A 1113 71.67 11.82 4.56
CA THR A 1113 72.86 11.09 3.99
C THR A 1113 73.93 10.59 5.00
N THR A 1114 74.71 9.51 4.77
CA THR A 1114 74.95 8.61 3.61
C THR A 1114 74.40 7.17 3.85
N THR A 1115 74.86 5.98 3.37
CA THR A 1115 76.08 5.47 2.67
C THR A 1115 75.89 4.04 2.08
N THR A 1116 76.78 3.58 1.19
CA THR A 1116 77.11 2.16 0.81
C THR A 1116 76.06 1.29 0.09
N ASN A 1117 76.37 0.27 -0.76
CA ASN A 1117 77.61 -0.11 -1.49
C ASN A 1117 77.38 -1.08 -2.69
N ASN A 1118 78.38 -1.12 -3.59
CA ASN A 1118 78.91 -2.23 -4.42
C ASN A 1118 78.06 -3.07 -5.43
N ASN A 1119 78.14 -2.66 -6.71
CA ASN A 1119 78.80 -3.34 -7.86
C ASN A 1119 78.24 -4.59 -8.61
N ASN A 1120 78.20 -4.45 -9.96
CA ASN A 1120 78.61 -5.40 -11.05
C ASN A 1120 77.74 -6.68 -11.31
N GLU A 1121 77.66 -7.32 -12.51
CA GLU A 1121 78.07 -7.02 -13.92
C GLU A 1121 77.24 -7.89 -14.93
N GLU A 1122 77.70 -8.11 -16.18
CA GLU A 1122 76.91 -8.48 -17.38
C GLU A 1122 76.92 -9.99 -17.84
N GLU A 1123 75.94 -10.33 -18.69
CA GLU A 1123 75.89 -11.29 -19.83
C GLU A 1123 76.11 -12.85 -19.77
N HIS A 1124 75.11 -13.54 -20.37
CA HIS A 1124 75.11 -14.70 -21.32
C HIS A 1124 75.53 -16.19 -21.03
N PHE A 1125 74.63 -17.06 -21.53
CA PHE A 1125 74.64 -18.49 -22.02
C PHE A 1125 75.96 -19.05 -22.65
N PRO A 1126 76.17 -20.41 -22.86
CA PRO A 1126 75.20 -21.35 -23.50
C PRO A 1126 75.28 -22.93 -23.32
N HIS A 1127 74.22 -23.63 -23.78
CA HIS A 1127 74.16 -25.01 -24.37
C HIS A 1127 74.69 -26.25 -23.56
N LYS A 1128 74.41 -27.54 -23.91
CA LYS A 1128 74.01 -28.24 -25.17
C LYS A 1128 73.25 -29.58 -24.89
N SER A 1129 72.61 -30.19 -25.90
CA SER A 1129 71.80 -31.45 -25.82
C SER A 1129 72.49 -32.68 -26.47
N PRO A 1130 71.86 -33.89 -26.47
CA PRO A 1130 71.16 -34.32 -27.70
C PRO A 1130 69.95 -35.29 -27.54
N ASN A 1131 69.12 -35.35 -28.60
CA ASN A 1131 68.33 -36.49 -29.15
C ASN A 1131 67.35 -37.28 -28.24
N SER A 1132 66.18 -37.73 -28.71
CA SER A 1132 65.59 -37.89 -30.06
C SER A 1132 64.07 -38.17 -29.91
N GLN A 1133 63.14 -38.10 -30.88
CA GLN A 1133 62.91 -37.62 -32.27
C GLN A 1133 61.39 -37.95 -32.50
N GLU A 1134 60.53 -37.37 -33.34
CA GLU A 1134 60.43 -36.28 -34.35
C GLU A 1134 58.91 -36.13 -34.63
N HIS A 1135 58.28 -35.09 -35.20
CA HIS A 1135 58.60 -33.70 -35.60
C HIS A 1135 57.23 -32.92 -35.58
N TYR A 1136 56.94 -31.74 -36.15
CA TYR A 1136 57.61 -30.78 -37.04
C TYR A 1136 57.37 -29.33 -36.52
N GLN A 1137 58.08 -28.37 -37.12
CA GLN A 1137 58.20 -26.91 -36.84
C GLN A 1137 56.90 -26.06 -36.75
N ASN A 1138 56.93 -24.74 -36.46
CA ASN A 1138 57.68 -23.89 -35.49
C ASN A 1138 57.23 -22.41 -35.67
N ASP A 1139 57.56 -21.53 -34.72
CA ASP A 1139 57.67 -20.04 -34.81
C ASP A 1139 56.50 -19.16 -35.32
N GLY A 1140 56.18 -18.10 -34.55
CA GLY A 1140 55.72 -16.82 -35.13
C GLY A 1140 54.68 -16.00 -34.35
N TYR A 1141 55.08 -14.81 -33.89
CA TYR A 1141 54.25 -13.61 -33.62
C TYR A 1141 53.16 -13.77 -32.51
N HIS A 1142 52.75 -12.74 -31.75
CA HIS A 1142 52.09 -11.46 -32.09
C HIS A 1142 50.68 -11.66 -32.71
N ASP A 1143 49.64 -11.26 -31.95
CA ASP A 1143 48.38 -10.59 -32.33
C ASP A 1143 47.73 -10.92 -33.71
N PRO A 1144 46.41 -11.24 -33.83
CA PRO A 1144 45.30 -10.89 -32.92
C PRO A 1144 44.18 -11.97 -32.72
N TYR A 1145 43.13 -11.59 -31.97
CA TYR A 1145 41.77 -12.20 -31.87
C TYR A 1145 41.61 -13.71 -31.63
N TYR A 1146 41.00 -14.06 -30.48
CA TYR A 1146 39.59 -14.48 -30.45
C TYR A 1146 38.96 -14.30 -29.06
#